data_AF-A0A2G4SVQ7-F1
#
_entry.id   AF-A0A2G4SVQ7-F1
#
_cell.length_a   1.000
_cell.length_b   1.000
_cell.length_c   1.000
_cell.angle_alpha   90.00
_cell.angle_beta   90.00
_cell.angle_gamma   90.00
#
_symmetry.space_group_name_H-M   'P 1'
#
loop_
_entity.id
_entity.type
_entity.pdbx_description
1 polymer ?
#
loop_
_entity_poly.entity_id
_entity_poly.type
_entity_poly.pdbx_seq_one_letter_code
_entity_poly.pdbx_strand_id
1 'polypeptide(L)'
;MSVEAEQSNNTTFSQSEYRRITTIKTSLNGIGWKENYRATLNEFVCSVNDLVTHGFAFAKFIFLKEFNKDGEFDFNKYVTKAFFQEVLLALVDRKTKEGRLAEKTRDIRQLINTYKDEYIQVSSYIPITLTNAQQIALYEGTKIHTVYINNVAQHFGNRLRMFLNLISNKKEKIENMTQEMKSKGFTDEEIKSSVRTHITNVCTQLKLNVSAKKFPDIPANFLDKKALEQLQQFLDVYPEHYKFKKDSIYYDVKSSPQNHLRAFYTLAKLCEERKNKSFTCFPLQTSFVPCYVTIDAKILNYHILKRKSFPVGQKHELWKQVINYDCKAIKCSTTMNFEGTLDTDGVGVSLLKQNFSPDRRGTLNVERKPLKADNDEFRYLESLSKKELDNTLKKCVLIDPGRHDLLFCMHEDSSIEEKKLFRFTRNQKLVETKARRFNKLRKFMKPAYIQELEASLSKIPAATVDLVKYTKYIKRRSKVSQPLKRYYSSEGEFLDRNIGYVYEDSDEDDPAIGIDDTAAATDNICPKPAFECKKSKNKLGTYLSNLRYIHQENNTQIQLAEDDITQLNTVIQQTDEILQKPETTEEGFESQISIVKNLLEETKAKLPTLKFRKMKLQSTINRQQSEKRLANALKAKFGEDAVLVLGNWSASHVKFHEPTKGKGMRKMLRHEGFEVLLIDEFNTSSICPECNSDLKKFKTIENPRPYRRSKMLEVTCHGLLKYEYCIQILVVGIFHLTLICL
;
A
#
# COMPACT_ATOMS: atom_id res chain seq x y z
N MET A 1 34.52 -13.50 -55.96
CA MET A 1 33.08 -13.82 -56.01
C MET A 1 32.66 -14.26 -54.62
N SER A 2 31.78 -13.47 -54.01
CA SER A 2 30.83 -13.84 -52.95
C SER A 2 31.40 -14.45 -51.66
N VAL A 3 31.77 -13.58 -50.72
CA VAL A 3 31.88 -13.89 -49.29
C VAL A 3 30.49 -13.81 -48.67
N GLU A 4 30.20 -14.79 -47.82
CA GLU A 4 28.92 -15.15 -47.20
C GLU A 4 28.28 -13.99 -46.41
N ALA A 5 26.97 -13.84 -46.59
CA ALA A 5 26.12 -12.98 -45.80
C ALA A 5 25.55 -13.78 -44.61
N GLU A 6 26.05 -13.54 -43.41
CA GLU A 6 25.41 -13.95 -42.16
C GLU A 6 24.06 -13.21 -42.02
N GLN A 7 22.97 -13.94 -42.26
CA GLN A 7 21.64 -13.49 -41.92
C GLN A 7 21.47 -13.49 -40.39
N SER A 8 21.39 -12.29 -39.83
CA SER A 8 20.93 -12.05 -38.47
C SER A 8 19.54 -12.68 -38.25
N ASN A 9 19.47 -13.68 -37.37
CA ASN A 9 18.24 -14.27 -36.87
C ASN A 9 17.46 -13.23 -36.04
N ASN A 10 16.69 -12.37 -36.72
CA ASN A 10 15.59 -11.65 -36.09
C ASN A 10 14.44 -12.64 -35.88
N THR A 11 14.44 -13.28 -34.70
CA THR A 11 13.36 -14.17 -34.28
C THR A 11 12.12 -13.34 -33.95
N THR A 12 11.35 -13.00 -34.98
CA THR A 12 10.01 -12.40 -34.83
C THR A 12 9.07 -13.50 -34.31
N PHE A 13 9.04 -13.70 -32.99
CA PHE A 13 8.13 -14.65 -32.36
C PHE A 13 6.67 -14.28 -32.68
N SER A 14 5.97 -15.17 -33.40
CA SER A 14 4.54 -15.02 -33.70
C SER A 14 3.72 -14.96 -32.39
N GLN A 15 2.68 -14.11 -32.35
CA GLN A 15 1.83 -13.93 -31.16
C GLN A 15 1.03 -15.20 -30.72
N SER A 16 1.14 -16.31 -31.46
CA SER A 16 0.40 -17.57 -31.29
C SER A 16 1.08 -18.63 -30.40
N GLU A 17 2.27 -18.36 -29.85
CA GLU A 17 3.03 -19.37 -29.08
C GLU A 17 2.85 -19.31 -27.55
N TYR A 18 2.29 -18.23 -27.00
CA TYR A 18 2.22 -18.04 -25.54
C TYR A 18 0.81 -18.00 -24.97
N ARG A 19 0.64 -18.57 -23.77
CA ARG A 19 -0.57 -18.37 -22.96
C ARG A 19 -0.58 -16.95 -22.41
N ARG A 20 -1.70 -16.25 -22.59
CA ARG A 20 -1.93 -14.87 -22.17
C ARG A 20 -3.15 -14.79 -21.27
N ILE A 21 -3.02 -13.98 -20.23
CA ILE A 21 -4.08 -13.66 -19.29
C ILE A 21 -4.15 -12.14 -19.18
N THR A 22 -5.36 -11.60 -19.14
CA THR A 22 -5.58 -10.16 -18.94
C THR A 22 -6.79 -9.97 -18.04
N THR A 23 -6.72 -8.95 -17.19
CA THR A 23 -7.80 -8.60 -16.28
C THR A 23 -8.46 -7.31 -16.73
N ILE A 24 -9.79 -7.34 -16.92
CA ILE A 24 -10.59 -6.15 -17.23
C ILE A 24 -11.31 -5.71 -15.96
N LYS A 25 -11.06 -4.48 -15.52
CA LYS A 25 -11.77 -3.89 -14.37
C LYS A 25 -12.94 -3.04 -14.85
N THR A 26 -14.11 -3.26 -14.27
CA THR A 26 -15.35 -2.55 -14.59
C THR A 26 -16.29 -2.53 -13.37
N SER A 27 -17.45 -1.91 -13.48
CA SER A 27 -18.50 -1.97 -12.46
C SER A 27 -19.42 -3.17 -12.69
N LEU A 28 -20.17 -3.55 -11.66
CA LEU A 28 -21.22 -4.56 -11.74
C LEU A 28 -22.29 -4.18 -12.79
N ASN A 29 -22.62 -2.89 -12.89
CA ASN A 29 -23.50 -2.35 -13.94
C ASN A 29 -22.85 -2.49 -15.33
N GLY A 30 -21.53 -2.29 -15.43
CA GLY A 30 -20.79 -2.37 -16.69
C GLY A 30 -20.76 -3.76 -17.33
N ILE A 31 -21.12 -4.81 -16.59
CA ILE A 31 -21.30 -6.16 -17.11
C ILE A 31 -22.77 -6.58 -17.22
N GLY A 32 -23.69 -5.65 -16.99
CA GLY A 32 -25.13 -5.92 -17.01
C GLY A 32 -25.55 -6.99 -16.01
N TRP A 33 -25.00 -6.98 -14.79
CA TRP A 33 -25.44 -7.90 -13.75
C TRP A 33 -26.92 -7.67 -13.44
N LYS A 34 -27.74 -8.72 -13.53
CA LYS A 34 -29.20 -8.60 -13.39
C LYS A 34 -29.61 -8.30 -11.95
N GLU A 35 -30.59 -7.41 -11.81
CA GLU A 35 -30.99 -6.81 -10.53
C GLU A 35 -31.45 -7.85 -9.50
N ASN A 36 -32.19 -8.85 -9.95
CA ASN A 36 -32.72 -9.94 -9.14
C ASN A 36 -31.65 -10.76 -8.40
N TYR A 37 -30.38 -10.74 -8.85
CA TYR A 37 -29.28 -11.46 -8.20
C TYR A 37 -28.36 -10.58 -7.35
N ARG A 38 -28.61 -9.27 -7.24
CA ARG A 38 -27.71 -8.36 -6.50
C ARG A 38 -27.71 -8.58 -5.00
N ALA A 39 -28.89 -8.77 -4.40
CA ALA A 39 -29.01 -8.99 -2.96
C ALA A 39 -28.24 -10.25 -2.55
N THR A 40 -28.44 -11.36 -3.28
CA THR A 40 -27.74 -12.62 -3.05
C THR A 40 -26.23 -12.51 -3.30
N LEU A 41 -25.79 -11.74 -4.32
CA LEU A 41 -24.37 -11.46 -4.51
C LEU A 41 -23.78 -10.72 -3.31
N ASN A 42 -24.46 -9.70 -2.80
CA ASN A 42 -23.96 -8.93 -1.66
C ASN A 42 -23.88 -9.77 -0.39
N GLU A 43 -24.91 -10.57 -0.10
CA GLU A 43 -24.93 -11.54 1.00
C GLU A 43 -23.74 -12.51 0.91
N PHE A 44 -23.51 -13.09 -0.27
CA PHE A 44 -22.38 -13.99 -0.52
C PHE A 44 -21.02 -13.29 -0.30
N VAL A 45 -20.82 -12.10 -0.88
CA VAL A 45 -19.56 -11.35 -0.76
C VAL A 45 -19.27 -11.00 0.70
N CYS A 46 -20.28 -10.53 1.45
CA CYS A 46 -20.12 -10.19 2.86
C CYS A 46 -19.78 -11.44 3.70
N SER A 47 -20.48 -12.55 3.47
CA SER A 47 -20.24 -13.81 4.19
C SER A 47 -18.82 -14.36 3.95
N VAL A 48 -18.35 -14.35 2.70
CA VAL A 48 -16.98 -14.81 2.39
C VAL A 48 -15.93 -13.86 2.94
N ASN A 49 -16.15 -12.54 2.90
CA ASN A 49 -15.23 -11.58 3.52
C ASN A 49 -15.13 -11.77 5.04
N ASP A 50 -16.23 -12.14 5.69
CA ASP A 50 -16.21 -12.44 7.12
C ASP A 50 -15.40 -13.71 7.42
N LEU A 51 -15.67 -14.78 6.67
CA LEU A 51 -14.90 -16.04 6.75
C LEU A 51 -13.40 -15.80 6.55
N VAL A 52 -13.01 -15.02 5.53
CA VAL A 52 -11.61 -14.72 5.24
C VAL A 52 -10.98 -13.87 6.35
N THR A 53 -11.73 -12.92 6.91
CA THR A 53 -11.28 -12.11 8.05
C THR A 53 -10.96 -12.98 9.26
N HIS A 54 -11.85 -13.91 9.60
CA HIS A 54 -11.61 -14.88 10.67
C HIS A 54 -10.53 -15.90 10.30
N GLY A 55 -10.41 -16.31 9.04
CA GLY A 55 -9.34 -17.20 8.57
C GLY A 55 -7.94 -16.61 8.77
N PHE A 56 -7.74 -15.33 8.45
CA PHE A 56 -6.49 -14.64 8.74
C PHE A 56 -6.21 -14.58 10.25
N ALA A 57 -7.21 -14.20 11.05
CA ALA A 57 -7.05 -14.05 12.49
C ALA A 57 -6.80 -15.38 13.20
N PHE A 58 -7.50 -16.43 12.79
CA PHE A 58 -7.36 -17.78 13.34
C PHE A 58 -6.00 -18.38 12.98
N ALA A 59 -5.54 -18.24 11.74
CA ALA A 59 -4.20 -18.68 11.35
C ALA A 59 -3.12 -18.01 12.22
N LYS A 60 -3.21 -16.68 12.42
CA LYS A 60 -2.30 -15.97 13.32
C LYS A 60 -2.40 -16.48 14.76
N PHE A 61 -3.60 -16.72 15.27
CA PHE A 61 -3.82 -17.25 16.61
C PHE A 61 -3.15 -18.62 16.82
N ILE A 62 -3.33 -19.56 15.87
CA ILE A 62 -2.67 -20.86 15.88
C ILE A 62 -1.15 -20.70 15.94
N PHE A 63 -0.57 -19.88 15.06
CA PHE A 63 0.89 -19.71 15.02
C PHE A 63 1.44 -19.11 16.31
N LEU A 64 0.76 -18.11 16.90
CA LEU A 64 1.20 -17.54 18.17
C LEU A 64 1.07 -18.54 19.34
N LYS A 65 0.04 -19.38 19.34
CA LYS A 65 -0.11 -20.45 20.33
C LYS A 65 1.00 -21.48 20.22
N GLU A 66 1.32 -21.91 19.01
CA GLU A 66 2.41 -22.86 18.76
C GLU A 66 3.77 -22.28 19.13
N PHE A 67 4.10 -21.05 18.72
CA PHE A 67 5.36 -20.40 19.11
C PHE A 67 5.51 -20.19 20.63
N ASN A 68 4.40 -20.07 21.36
CA ASN A 68 4.41 -19.95 22.81
C ASN A 68 4.53 -21.30 23.53
N LYS A 69 4.09 -22.40 22.89
CA LYS A 69 4.18 -23.76 23.41
C LYS A 69 5.55 -24.39 23.12
N ASP A 70 5.99 -24.25 21.87
CA ASP A 70 7.21 -24.84 21.34
C ASP A 70 7.99 -23.78 20.54
N GLY A 71 9.14 -23.38 21.08
CA GLY A 71 10.04 -22.45 20.41
C GLY A 71 10.61 -23.01 19.09
N GLU A 72 10.55 -24.33 18.88
CA GLU A 72 11.03 -25.02 17.69
C GLU A 72 9.97 -25.23 16.59
N PHE A 73 8.72 -24.78 16.79
CA PHE A 73 7.63 -24.90 15.82
C PHE A 73 8.08 -24.68 14.35
N ASP A 74 7.85 -25.69 13.51
CA ASP A 74 8.18 -25.66 12.08
C ASP A 74 7.16 -24.82 11.30
N PHE A 75 7.30 -23.51 11.45
CA PHE A 75 6.41 -22.53 10.86
C PHE A 75 6.36 -22.62 9.32
N ASN A 76 7.50 -22.88 8.68
CA ASN A 76 7.60 -22.93 7.22
C ASN A 76 6.81 -24.12 6.65
N LYS A 77 6.75 -25.25 7.36
CA LYS A 77 5.95 -26.42 6.98
C LYS A 77 4.45 -26.12 6.91
N TYR A 78 3.94 -25.22 7.75
CA TYR A 78 2.50 -24.94 7.83
C TYR A 78 2.05 -23.74 7.00
N VAL A 79 2.90 -22.79 6.63
CA VAL A 79 2.50 -21.67 5.75
C VAL A 79 2.38 -22.14 4.30
N THR A 80 1.33 -22.90 4.02
CA THR A 80 1.04 -23.51 2.70
C THR A 80 -0.39 -23.20 2.27
N LYS A 81 -0.66 -23.30 0.95
CA LYS A 81 -2.02 -23.14 0.43
C LYS A 81 -3.03 -24.11 1.09
N ALA A 82 -2.62 -25.35 1.30
CA ALA A 82 -3.45 -26.39 1.91
C ALA A 82 -3.81 -26.07 3.37
N PHE A 83 -2.87 -25.52 4.14
CA PHE A 83 -3.13 -25.08 5.51
C PHE A 83 -4.21 -23.99 5.55
N PHE A 84 -4.06 -22.91 4.77
CA PHE A 84 -5.05 -21.84 4.78
C PHE A 84 -6.42 -22.28 4.23
N GLN A 85 -6.45 -23.23 3.30
CA GLN A 85 -7.70 -23.86 2.85
C GLN A 85 -8.40 -24.58 4.01
N GLU A 86 -7.68 -25.41 4.77
CA GLU A 86 -8.26 -26.13 5.90
C GLU A 86 -8.63 -25.21 7.07
N VAL A 87 -7.87 -24.12 7.30
CA VAL A 87 -8.24 -23.08 8.28
C VAL A 87 -9.61 -22.48 7.95
N LEU A 88 -9.86 -22.11 6.69
CA LEU A 88 -11.16 -21.59 6.26
C LEU A 88 -12.25 -22.66 6.40
N LEU A 89 -11.96 -23.90 6.02
CA LEU A 89 -12.94 -24.99 6.10
C LEU A 89 -13.29 -25.38 7.54
N ALA A 90 -12.38 -25.19 8.49
CA ALA A 90 -12.64 -25.43 9.91
C ALA A 90 -13.64 -24.41 10.52
N LEU A 91 -13.74 -23.23 9.91
CA LEU A 91 -14.63 -22.13 10.32
C LEU A 91 -15.99 -22.16 9.61
N VAL A 92 -16.24 -23.14 8.75
CA VAL A 92 -17.54 -23.34 8.08
C VAL A 92 -18.28 -24.48 8.76
N ASP A 93 -19.58 -24.32 8.97
CA ASP A 93 -20.46 -25.43 9.35
C ASP A 93 -20.63 -26.37 8.15
N ARG A 94 -19.92 -27.51 8.20
CA ARG A 94 -19.92 -28.52 7.14
C ARG A 94 -20.24 -29.90 7.70
N LYS A 95 -21.11 -30.64 7.00
CA LYS A 95 -21.24 -32.09 7.20
C LYS A 95 -20.02 -32.77 6.59
N THR A 96 -19.03 -33.13 7.42
CA THR A 96 -17.88 -33.92 6.99
C THR A 96 -18.34 -35.34 6.64
N LYS A 97 -18.10 -35.78 5.40
CA LYS A 97 -18.06 -37.22 5.10
C LYS A 97 -16.67 -37.73 5.44
N GLU A 98 -16.60 -38.75 6.29
CA GLU A 98 -15.35 -39.42 6.65
C GLU A 98 -14.85 -40.23 5.45
N GLY A 99 -13.99 -39.61 4.65
CA GLY A 99 -13.22 -40.27 3.60
C GLY A 99 -11.76 -40.43 4.02
N ARG A 100 -11.03 -41.33 3.35
CA ARG A 100 -9.58 -41.51 3.56
C ARG A 100 -8.83 -40.23 3.20
N LEU A 101 -8.29 -39.53 4.20
CA LEU A 101 -7.52 -38.30 4.03
C LEU A 101 -6.04 -38.61 3.80
N ALA A 102 -5.36 -37.76 3.02
CA ALA A 102 -3.91 -37.79 2.97
C ALA A 102 -3.32 -37.40 4.33
N GLU A 103 -2.21 -38.02 4.71
CA GLU A 103 -1.55 -37.82 6.00
C GLU A 103 -1.27 -36.33 6.29
N LYS A 104 -0.69 -35.61 5.33
CA LYS A 104 -0.43 -34.16 5.46
C LYS A 104 -1.69 -33.35 5.79
N THR A 105 -2.84 -33.71 5.23
CA THR A 105 -4.12 -33.05 5.51
C THR A 105 -4.63 -33.40 6.91
N ARG A 106 -4.41 -34.64 7.37
CA ARG A 106 -4.73 -35.07 8.73
C ARG A 106 -3.93 -34.27 9.76
N ASP A 107 -2.63 -34.13 9.56
CA ASP A 107 -1.74 -33.38 10.47
C ASP A 107 -2.17 -31.90 10.58
N ILE A 108 -2.45 -31.27 9.44
CA ILE A 108 -2.97 -29.88 9.39
C ILE A 108 -4.29 -29.76 10.16
N ARG A 109 -5.23 -30.68 9.95
CA ARG A 109 -6.53 -30.64 10.63
C ARG A 109 -6.40 -30.88 12.12
N GLN A 110 -5.51 -31.78 12.54
CA GLN A 110 -5.25 -32.03 13.96
C GLN A 110 -4.73 -30.76 14.63
N LEU A 111 -3.72 -30.09 14.04
CA LEU A 111 -3.22 -28.82 14.54
C LEU A 111 -4.32 -27.75 14.64
N ILE A 112 -5.13 -27.60 13.59
CA ILE A 112 -6.20 -26.59 13.56
C ILE A 112 -7.27 -26.88 14.63
N ASN A 113 -7.70 -28.13 14.75
CA ASN A 113 -8.77 -28.52 15.67
C ASN A 113 -8.36 -28.32 17.13
N THR A 114 -7.07 -28.45 17.48
CA THR A 114 -6.55 -28.17 18.83
C THR A 114 -6.91 -26.77 19.32
N TYR A 115 -6.98 -25.77 18.43
CA TYR A 115 -7.17 -24.36 18.80
C TYR A 115 -8.51 -23.77 18.36
N LYS A 116 -9.33 -24.54 17.64
CA LYS A 116 -10.57 -24.06 17.03
C LYS A 116 -11.56 -23.55 18.06
N ASP A 117 -11.85 -24.35 19.08
CA ASP A 117 -12.90 -24.04 20.04
C ASP A 117 -12.51 -22.85 20.92
N GLU A 118 -11.24 -22.79 21.34
CA GLU A 118 -10.69 -21.63 22.05
C GLU A 118 -10.80 -20.35 21.19
N TYR A 119 -10.43 -20.43 19.91
CA TYR A 119 -10.53 -19.28 19.01
C TYR A 119 -11.98 -18.82 18.82
N ILE A 120 -12.92 -19.75 18.64
CA ILE A 120 -14.36 -19.45 18.51
C ILE A 120 -14.86 -18.74 19.77
N GLN A 121 -14.48 -19.22 20.95
CA GLN A 121 -14.84 -18.61 22.22
C GLN A 121 -14.29 -17.17 22.34
N VAL A 122 -12.99 -16.98 22.06
CA VAL A 122 -12.32 -15.68 22.17
C VAL A 122 -12.83 -14.66 21.14
N SER A 123 -13.15 -15.11 19.93
CA SER A 123 -13.59 -14.26 18.83
C SER A 123 -15.10 -14.06 18.75
N SER A 124 -15.87 -14.82 19.53
CA SER A 124 -17.33 -14.90 19.45
C SER A 124 -17.81 -15.17 18.01
N TYR A 125 -17.01 -15.93 17.24
CA TYR A 125 -17.30 -16.22 15.85
C TYR A 125 -18.36 -17.32 15.75
N ILE A 126 -19.37 -17.11 14.92
CA ILE A 126 -20.39 -18.10 14.63
C ILE A 126 -20.06 -18.73 13.27
N PRO A 127 -19.75 -20.04 13.21
CA PRO A 127 -19.50 -20.72 11.95
C PRO A 127 -20.65 -20.53 10.95
N ILE A 128 -20.30 -20.19 9.72
CA ILE A 128 -21.28 -19.94 8.65
C ILE A 128 -21.53 -21.19 7.83
N THR A 129 -22.73 -21.31 7.26
CA THR A 129 -23.05 -22.38 6.29
C THR A 129 -22.71 -21.94 4.88
N LEU A 130 -21.82 -22.68 4.21
CA LEU A 130 -21.48 -22.45 2.80
C LEU A 130 -21.49 -23.77 2.02
N THR A 131 -22.48 -23.93 1.15
CA THR A 131 -22.55 -25.06 0.21
C THR A 131 -21.30 -25.10 -0.66
N ASN A 132 -20.63 -26.26 -0.75
CA ASN A 132 -19.41 -26.41 -1.56
C ASN A 132 -18.28 -25.42 -1.16
N ALA A 133 -18.13 -25.13 0.13
CA ALA A 133 -17.10 -24.25 0.68
C ALA A 133 -15.66 -24.60 0.26
N GLN A 134 -15.39 -25.85 -0.11
CA GLN A 134 -14.10 -26.28 -0.68
C GLN A 134 -13.68 -25.42 -1.87
N GLN A 135 -14.60 -25.09 -2.77
CA GLN A 135 -14.28 -24.26 -3.93
C GLN A 135 -13.88 -22.84 -3.53
N ILE A 136 -14.53 -22.27 -2.51
CA ILE A 136 -14.22 -20.94 -1.97
C ILE A 136 -12.85 -20.98 -1.26
N ALA A 137 -12.63 -21.97 -0.41
CA ALA A 137 -11.38 -22.15 0.32
C ALA A 137 -10.18 -22.30 -0.61
N LEU A 138 -10.32 -23.00 -1.75
CA LEU A 138 -9.27 -23.12 -2.77
C LEU A 138 -8.77 -21.76 -3.27
N TYR A 139 -9.70 -20.86 -3.62
CA TYR A 139 -9.35 -19.51 -4.08
C TYR A 139 -8.84 -18.63 -2.94
N GLU A 140 -9.63 -18.50 -1.87
CA GLU A 140 -9.34 -17.55 -0.80
C GLU A 140 -8.14 -17.99 0.05
N GLY A 141 -7.95 -19.29 0.29
CA GLY A 141 -6.75 -19.83 0.95
C GLY A 141 -5.48 -19.61 0.12
N THR A 142 -5.58 -19.69 -1.21
CA THR A 142 -4.45 -19.33 -2.10
C THR A 142 -4.12 -17.83 -2.03
N LYS A 143 -5.14 -16.97 -1.96
CA LYS A 143 -4.94 -15.53 -1.76
C LYS A 143 -4.27 -15.24 -0.41
N ILE A 144 -4.74 -15.85 0.68
CA ILE A 144 -4.14 -15.71 2.02
C ILE A 144 -2.65 -16.09 1.99
N HIS A 145 -2.32 -17.28 1.47
CA HIS A 145 -0.93 -17.72 1.30
C HIS A 145 -0.10 -16.71 0.51
N THR A 146 -0.63 -16.23 -0.61
CA THR A 146 0.07 -15.26 -1.48
C THR A 146 0.35 -13.95 -0.74
N VAL A 147 -0.57 -13.50 0.11
CA VAL A 147 -0.36 -12.30 0.96
C VAL A 147 0.77 -12.53 1.96
N TYR A 148 0.87 -13.71 2.59
CA TYR A 148 1.98 -14.05 3.49
C TYR A 148 3.34 -13.98 2.78
N ILE A 149 3.45 -14.63 1.63
CA ILE A 149 4.69 -14.66 0.84
C ILE A 149 5.09 -13.26 0.35
N ASN A 150 4.12 -12.50 -0.17
CA ASN A 150 4.37 -11.13 -0.63
C ASN A 150 4.75 -10.19 0.52
N ASN A 151 4.17 -10.37 1.72
CA ASN A 151 4.48 -9.56 2.90
C ASN A 151 5.97 -9.69 3.26
N VAL A 152 6.48 -10.91 3.32
CA VAL A 152 7.91 -11.19 3.56
C VAL A 152 8.76 -10.59 2.45
N ALA A 153 8.46 -10.93 1.18
CA ALA A 153 9.23 -10.48 0.04
C ALA A 153 9.33 -8.95 -0.02
N GLN A 154 8.26 -8.21 0.30
CA GLN A 154 8.24 -6.75 0.20
C GLN A 154 8.85 -6.04 1.41
N HIS A 155 8.66 -6.56 2.62
CA HIS A 155 8.93 -5.80 3.84
C HIS A 155 10.13 -6.29 4.66
N PHE A 156 10.56 -7.55 4.50
CA PHE A 156 11.62 -8.16 5.32
C PHE A 156 12.88 -7.30 5.37
N GLY A 157 13.44 -6.93 4.22
CA GLY A 157 14.70 -6.17 4.17
C GLY A 157 14.62 -4.81 4.88
N ASN A 158 13.50 -4.10 4.75
CA ASN A 158 13.30 -2.83 5.44
C ASN A 158 13.18 -3.03 6.96
N ARG A 159 12.53 -4.11 7.40
CA ARG A 159 12.39 -4.44 8.83
C ARG A 159 13.70 -4.90 9.45
N LEU A 160 14.51 -5.68 8.73
CA LEU A 160 15.86 -6.05 9.16
C LEU A 160 16.72 -4.79 9.33
N ARG A 161 16.74 -3.88 8.36
CA ARG A 161 17.49 -2.62 8.46
C ARG A 161 17.02 -1.76 9.64
N MET A 162 15.70 -1.70 9.87
CA MET A 162 15.12 -1.00 11.01
C MET A 162 15.60 -1.64 12.34
N PHE A 163 15.55 -2.96 12.45
CA PHE A 163 16.03 -3.69 13.63
C PHE A 163 17.53 -3.47 13.88
N LEU A 164 18.37 -3.58 12.85
CA LEU A 164 19.81 -3.32 12.97
C LEU A 164 20.13 -1.88 13.39
N ASN A 165 19.36 -0.89 12.91
CA ASN A 165 19.49 0.50 13.36
C ASN A 165 19.01 0.69 14.82
N LEU A 166 17.98 -0.08 15.24
CA LEU A 166 17.46 -0.05 16.59
C LEU A 166 18.49 -0.62 17.59
N ILE A 167 19.03 -1.81 17.34
CA ILE A 167 19.99 -2.44 18.26
C ILE A 167 21.33 -1.70 18.34
N SER A 168 21.68 -0.91 17.31
CA SER A 168 22.89 -0.09 17.28
C SER A 168 22.74 1.27 17.95
N ASN A 169 21.52 1.64 18.38
CA ASN A 169 21.17 2.98 18.87
C ASN A 169 21.70 4.10 17.95
N LYS A 170 21.66 3.86 16.63
CA LYS A 170 22.35 4.71 15.64
C LYS A 170 21.97 6.19 15.79
N LYS A 171 20.68 6.48 16.01
CA LYS A 171 20.19 7.87 16.10
C LYS A 171 20.74 8.59 17.33
N GLU A 172 20.66 7.94 18.49
CA GLU A 172 21.13 8.47 19.76
C GLU A 172 22.65 8.72 19.74
N LYS A 173 23.43 7.77 19.22
CA LYS A 173 24.88 7.95 19.06
C LYS A 173 25.23 9.14 18.17
N ILE A 174 24.50 9.35 17.07
CA ILE A 174 24.71 10.50 16.20
C ILE A 174 24.41 11.80 16.96
N GLU A 175 23.31 11.83 17.71
CA GLU A 175 22.89 12.99 18.48
C GLU A 175 23.90 13.35 19.57
N ASN A 176 24.31 12.36 20.38
CA ASN A 176 25.29 12.54 21.46
C ASN A 176 26.64 13.03 20.92
N MET A 177 27.18 12.38 19.88
CA MET A 177 28.45 12.78 19.26
C MET A 177 28.37 14.17 18.63
N THR A 178 27.24 14.49 17.97
CA THR A 178 27.02 15.81 17.38
C THR A 178 26.98 16.89 18.46
N GLN A 179 26.30 16.64 19.58
CA GLN A 179 26.22 17.60 20.70
C GLN A 179 27.58 17.79 21.38
N GLU A 180 28.30 16.70 21.65
CA GLU A 180 29.62 16.72 22.28
C GLU A 180 30.67 17.44 21.42
N MET A 181 30.70 17.19 20.12
CA MET A 181 31.63 17.88 19.23
C MET A 181 31.25 19.36 19.04
N LYS A 182 29.95 19.69 19.04
CA LYS A 182 29.51 21.09 19.01
C LYS A 182 29.92 21.86 20.25
N SER A 183 29.80 21.26 21.44
CA SER A 183 30.23 21.91 22.68
C SER A 183 31.75 22.12 22.75
N LYS A 184 32.52 21.29 22.04
CA LYS A 184 33.98 21.42 21.89
C LYS A 184 34.42 22.35 20.76
N GLY A 185 33.48 22.99 20.03
CA GLY A 185 33.79 23.99 19.00
C GLY A 185 34.22 23.43 17.64
N PHE A 186 33.99 22.15 17.35
CA PHE A 186 34.28 21.58 16.04
C PHE A 186 33.35 22.14 14.94
N THR A 187 33.86 22.20 13.72
CA THR A 187 33.10 22.61 12.54
C THR A 187 32.06 21.56 12.14
N ASP A 188 31.00 21.98 11.42
CA ASP A 188 29.96 21.07 10.94
C ASP A 188 30.53 19.98 9.99
N GLU A 189 31.60 20.27 9.25
CA GLU A 189 32.30 19.34 8.35
C GLU A 189 33.03 18.25 9.13
N GLU A 190 33.77 18.63 10.18
CA GLU A 190 34.46 17.69 11.07
C GLU A 190 33.45 16.78 11.78
N ILE A 191 32.35 17.34 12.28
CA ILE A 191 31.26 16.57 12.90
C ILE A 191 30.69 15.55 11.91
N LYS A 192 30.39 15.97 10.67
CA LYS A 192 29.88 15.05 9.63
C LYS A 192 30.87 13.94 9.33
N SER A 193 32.17 14.25 9.25
CA SER A 193 33.24 13.27 9.00
C SER A 193 33.33 12.24 10.14
N SER A 194 33.38 12.71 11.40
CA SER A 194 33.44 11.83 12.58
C SER A 194 32.20 10.94 12.70
N VAL A 195 31.00 11.50 12.52
CA VAL A 195 29.75 10.72 12.50
C VAL A 195 29.75 9.68 11.37
N ARG A 196 30.33 10.02 10.21
CA ARG A 196 30.45 9.09 9.09
C ARG A 196 31.35 7.91 9.47
N THR A 197 32.54 8.20 9.98
CA THR A 197 33.57 7.19 10.30
C THR A 197 33.18 6.31 11.48
N HIS A 198 32.85 6.90 12.63
CA HIS A 198 32.67 6.14 13.88
C HIS A 198 31.28 5.52 14.04
N ILE A 199 30.26 6.00 13.31
CA ILE A 199 28.89 5.52 13.47
C ILE A 199 28.34 4.97 12.16
N THR A 200 28.34 5.77 11.10
CA THR A 200 27.66 5.37 9.86
C THR A 200 28.36 4.22 9.14
N ASN A 201 29.69 4.24 9.06
CA ASN A 201 30.46 3.17 8.45
C ASN A 201 30.37 1.88 9.27
N VAL A 202 30.50 1.95 10.61
CA VAL A 202 30.33 0.80 11.51
C VAL A 202 28.93 0.18 11.38
N CYS A 203 27.87 0.99 11.36
CA CYS A 203 26.51 0.50 11.12
C CYS A 203 26.32 -0.09 9.70
N THR A 204 27.14 0.32 8.74
CA THR A 204 27.12 -0.21 7.37
C THR A 204 27.81 -1.57 7.33
N GLN A 205 28.96 -1.71 7.97
CA GLN A 205 29.66 -2.99 8.17
C GLN A 205 28.76 -4.01 8.89
N LEU A 206 28.11 -3.62 9.99
CA LEU A 206 27.12 -4.45 10.68
C LEU A 206 26.06 -5.01 9.71
N LYS A 207 25.51 -4.15 8.84
CA LYS A 207 24.49 -4.58 7.85
C LYS A 207 25.04 -5.51 6.78
N LEU A 208 26.28 -5.28 6.34
CA LEU A 208 26.95 -6.13 5.34
C LEU A 208 27.26 -7.51 5.92
N ASN A 209 27.79 -7.58 7.14
CA ASN A 209 28.10 -8.83 7.83
C ASN A 209 26.83 -9.66 8.04
N VAL A 210 25.77 -9.04 8.58
CA VAL A 210 24.47 -9.72 8.78
C VAL A 210 23.83 -10.12 7.44
N SER A 211 23.99 -9.31 6.38
CA SER A 211 23.53 -9.68 5.04
C SER A 211 24.14 -11.00 4.56
N ALA A 212 25.41 -11.23 4.90
CA ALA A 212 26.17 -12.42 4.53
C ALA A 212 26.10 -13.56 5.57
N LYS A 213 25.18 -13.49 6.53
CA LYS A 213 25.06 -14.46 7.64
C LYS A 213 26.33 -14.56 8.51
N LYS A 214 27.11 -13.49 8.61
CA LYS A 214 28.32 -13.44 9.44
C LYS A 214 28.05 -12.66 10.72
N PHE A 215 28.64 -13.13 11.82
CA PHE A 215 28.67 -12.34 13.04
C PHE A 215 29.44 -11.03 12.78
N PRO A 216 28.98 -9.88 13.30
CA PRO A 216 29.58 -8.62 12.94
C PRO A 216 30.99 -8.46 13.51
N ASP A 217 31.96 -8.28 12.62
CA ASP A 217 33.27 -7.70 12.93
C ASP A 217 33.11 -6.18 13.02
N ILE A 218 32.88 -5.68 14.25
CA ILE A 218 32.65 -4.27 14.58
C ILE A 218 33.42 -3.91 15.86
N PRO A 219 33.71 -2.61 16.11
CA PRO A 219 34.41 -2.19 17.30
C PRO A 219 33.78 -2.74 18.59
N ALA A 220 34.63 -3.17 19.53
CA ALA A 220 34.21 -3.63 20.84
C ALA A 220 33.31 -2.58 21.53
N ASN A 221 32.31 -3.05 22.27
CA ASN A 221 31.32 -2.22 22.97
C ASN A 221 30.43 -1.34 22.07
N PHE A 222 30.51 -1.47 20.73
CA PHE A 222 29.56 -0.76 19.86
C PHE A 222 28.13 -1.28 20.03
N LEU A 223 27.95 -2.59 20.26
CA LEU A 223 26.66 -3.17 20.61
C LEU A 223 26.66 -3.58 22.08
N ASP A 224 25.54 -3.35 22.77
CA ASP A 224 25.33 -3.86 24.12
C ASP A 224 25.20 -5.40 24.12
N LYS A 225 25.42 -6.04 25.28
CA LYS A 225 25.34 -7.51 25.41
C LYS A 225 23.99 -8.06 24.91
N LYS A 226 22.90 -7.39 25.25
CA LYS A 226 21.54 -7.74 24.82
C LYS A 226 21.38 -7.67 23.29
N ALA A 227 22.05 -6.73 22.62
CA ALA A 227 22.00 -6.54 21.18
C ALA A 227 22.78 -7.64 20.46
N LEU A 228 23.91 -8.06 21.02
CA LEU A 228 24.66 -9.21 20.53
C LEU A 228 23.86 -10.50 20.68
N GLU A 229 23.25 -10.74 21.85
CA GLU A 229 22.39 -11.90 22.11
C GLU A 229 21.20 -11.96 21.14
N GLN A 230 20.49 -10.84 20.95
CA GLN A 230 19.35 -10.79 20.03
C GLN A 230 19.77 -10.91 18.56
N LEU A 231 20.96 -10.43 18.20
CA LEU A 231 21.50 -10.61 16.86
C LEU A 231 21.84 -12.08 16.61
N GLN A 232 22.47 -12.74 17.58
CA GLN A 232 22.75 -14.18 17.53
C GLN A 232 21.44 -14.97 17.41
N GLN A 233 20.47 -14.69 18.26
CA GLN A 233 19.13 -15.31 18.21
C GLN A 233 18.46 -15.16 16.82
N PHE A 234 18.65 -14.03 16.14
CA PHE A 234 18.13 -13.84 14.78
C PHE A 234 18.89 -14.66 13.74
N LEU A 235 20.21 -14.76 13.84
CA LEU A 235 21.05 -15.53 12.91
C LEU A 235 20.81 -17.04 13.07
N ASP A 236 20.60 -17.51 14.29
CA ASP A 236 20.36 -18.93 14.65
C ASP A 236 19.03 -19.47 14.11
N VAL A 237 18.13 -18.58 13.65
CA VAL A 237 16.90 -19.02 12.96
C VAL A 237 17.21 -19.81 11.69
N TYR A 238 18.38 -19.58 11.08
CA TYR A 238 18.82 -20.29 9.89
C TYR A 238 19.74 -21.44 10.30
N PRO A 239 19.47 -22.69 9.85
CA PRO A 239 20.38 -23.81 10.09
C PRO A 239 21.79 -23.47 9.63
N GLU A 240 22.83 -23.99 10.29
CA GLU A 240 24.24 -23.66 9.97
C GLU A 240 24.56 -23.83 8.47
N HIS A 241 24.07 -24.93 7.88
CA HIS A 241 24.26 -25.28 6.47
C HIS A 241 23.44 -24.44 5.48
N TYR A 242 22.48 -23.63 5.93
CA TYR A 242 21.66 -22.79 5.04
C TYR A 242 22.49 -21.62 4.51
N LYS A 243 22.72 -21.59 3.19
CA LYS A 243 23.48 -20.54 2.49
C LYS A 243 22.55 -19.60 1.74
N PHE A 244 22.72 -18.30 1.93
CA PHE A 244 21.95 -17.29 1.19
C PHE A 244 22.39 -17.23 -0.27
N LYS A 245 21.44 -17.18 -1.20
CA LYS A 245 21.74 -16.92 -2.61
C LYS A 245 22.44 -15.56 -2.77
N LYS A 246 23.51 -15.55 -3.57
CA LYS A 246 24.39 -14.38 -3.77
C LYS A 246 24.95 -13.78 -2.46
N ASP A 247 25.14 -14.62 -1.45
CA ASP A 247 25.64 -14.23 -0.13
C ASP A 247 24.89 -13.04 0.49
N SER A 248 23.60 -12.92 0.17
CA SER A 248 22.77 -11.81 0.61
C SER A 248 21.37 -12.26 0.99
N ILE A 249 21.04 -12.11 2.27
CA ILE A 249 19.69 -12.30 2.79
C ILE A 249 18.65 -11.44 2.04
N TYR A 250 19.04 -10.27 1.53
CA TYR A 250 18.16 -9.38 0.78
C TYR A 250 17.83 -9.92 -0.61
N TYR A 251 18.78 -10.61 -1.24
CA TYR A 251 18.53 -11.29 -2.51
C TYR A 251 17.77 -12.59 -2.28
N ASP A 252 18.19 -13.37 -1.29
CA ASP A 252 17.59 -14.65 -0.95
C ASP A 252 16.09 -14.50 -0.66
N VAL A 253 15.70 -13.52 0.16
CA VAL A 253 14.29 -13.27 0.53
C VAL A 253 13.41 -12.85 -0.64
N LYS A 254 13.99 -12.25 -1.68
CA LYS A 254 13.25 -11.92 -2.91
C LYS A 254 13.06 -13.15 -3.80
N SER A 255 14.04 -14.04 -3.82
CA SER A 255 14.01 -15.26 -4.61
C SER A 255 13.21 -16.40 -3.97
N SER A 256 13.28 -16.53 -2.65
CA SER A 256 12.79 -17.67 -1.87
C SER A 256 12.11 -17.20 -0.55
N PRO A 257 11.15 -16.27 -0.62
CA PRO A 257 10.54 -15.63 0.56
C PRO A 257 9.99 -16.61 1.62
N GLN A 258 9.50 -17.78 1.19
CA GLN A 258 8.99 -18.83 2.08
C GLN A 258 10.02 -19.33 3.11
N ASN A 259 11.31 -19.25 2.82
CA ASN A 259 12.36 -19.71 3.74
C ASN A 259 12.63 -18.71 4.88
N HIS A 260 12.09 -17.49 4.81
CA HIS A 260 12.37 -16.40 5.75
C HIS A 260 11.20 -16.07 6.68
N LEU A 261 10.13 -16.86 6.67
CA LEU A 261 8.93 -16.62 7.48
C LEU A 261 9.24 -16.64 8.99
N ARG A 262 9.96 -17.66 9.48
CA ARG A 262 10.39 -17.74 10.89
C ARG A 262 11.29 -16.58 11.28
N ALA A 263 12.26 -16.24 10.43
CA ALA A 263 13.15 -15.11 10.68
C ALA A 263 12.39 -13.78 10.73
N PHE A 264 11.33 -13.63 9.92
CA PHE A 264 10.50 -12.43 9.95
C PHE A 264 9.67 -12.31 11.24
N TYR A 265 9.18 -13.44 11.75
CA TYR A 265 8.55 -13.50 13.08
C TYR A 265 9.54 -13.15 14.19
N THR A 266 10.75 -13.73 14.17
CA THR A 266 11.80 -13.44 15.15
C THR A 266 12.13 -11.94 15.17
N LEU A 267 12.24 -11.29 14.00
CA LEU A 267 12.42 -9.82 13.94
C LEU A 267 11.28 -9.05 14.60
N ALA A 268 10.03 -9.49 14.42
CA ALA A 268 8.88 -8.83 15.04
C ALA A 268 8.90 -8.98 16.57
N LYS A 269 9.21 -10.19 17.05
CA LYS A 269 9.34 -10.51 18.48
C LYS A 269 10.43 -9.66 19.13
N LEU A 270 11.64 -9.68 18.58
CA LEU A 270 12.80 -8.95 19.09
C LEU A 270 12.59 -7.42 19.11
N CYS A 271 11.84 -6.89 18.13
CA CYS A 271 11.46 -5.48 18.12
C CYS A 271 10.53 -5.12 19.28
N GLU A 272 9.52 -5.95 19.56
CA GLU A 272 8.58 -5.71 20.67
C GLU A 272 9.24 -5.83 22.04
N GLU A 273 10.18 -6.76 22.21
CA GLU A 273 11.00 -6.90 23.43
C GLU A 273 11.85 -5.66 23.73
N ARG A 274 12.22 -4.90 22.68
CA ARG A 274 12.88 -3.59 22.79
C ARG A 274 11.90 -2.41 22.89
N LYS A 275 10.62 -2.68 23.17
CA LYS A 275 9.54 -1.67 23.23
C LYS A 275 9.39 -0.84 21.94
N ASN A 276 9.88 -1.34 20.81
CA ASN A 276 9.66 -0.71 19.51
C ASN A 276 8.26 -1.03 18.99
N LYS A 277 7.74 -0.18 18.09
CA LYS A 277 6.41 -0.36 17.51
C LYS A 277 6.31 -1.69 16.74
N SER A 278 5.31 -2.51 17.10
CA SER A 278 4.93 -3.73 16.37
C SER A 278 4.76 -3.48 14.88
N PHE A 279 5.16 -4.46 14.07
CA PHE A 279 4.90 -4.46 12.63
C PHE A 279 4.23 -5.76 12.18
N THR A 280 3.49 -5.69 11.08
CA THR A 280 2.70 -6.82 10.59
C THR A 280 3.59 -7.93 10.02
N CYS A 281 3.95 -8.90 10.85
CA CYS A 281 4.59 -10.15 10.42
C CYS A 281 3.56 -11.12 9.82
N PHE A 282 2.48 -11.37 10.55
CA PHE A 282 1.33 -12.15 10.11
C PHE A 282 0.28 -11.21 9.48
N PRO A 283 0.00 -11.33 8.16
CA PRO A 283 -1.05 -10.53 7.53
C PRO A 283 -2.43 -10.71 8.19
N LEU A 284 -3.21 -9.63 8.18
CA LEU A 284 -4.58 -9.58 8.70
C LEU A 284 -5.49 -8.77 7.77
N GLN A 285 -6.76 -9.16 7.67
CA GLN A 285 -7.80 -8.35 7.05
C GLN A 285 -8.44 -7.43 8.09
N THR A 286 -7.85 -6.26 8.31
CA THR A 286 -8.31 -5.30 9.35
C THR A 286 -9.45 -4.40 8.86
N SER A 287 -9.56 -4.17 7.56
CA SER A 287 -10.62 -3.34 6.96
C SER A 287 -11.98 -4.02 7.06
N PHE A 288 -13.00 -3.22 7.39
CA PHE A 288 -14.41 -3.64 7.37
C PHE A 288 -15.10 -3.41 6.02
N VAL A 289 -14.41 -2.79 5.05
CA VAL A 289 -14.93 -2.64 3.69
C VAL A 289 -14.73 -3.97 2.94
N PRO A 290 -15.79 -4.57 2.37
CA PRO A 290 -15.65 -5.83 1.65
C PRO A 290 -14.62 -5.77 0.53
N CYS A 291 -13.86 -6.84 0.40
CA CYS A 291 -12.85 -7.05 -0.63
C CYS A 291 -13.35 -7.99 -1.73
N TYR A 292 -12.57 -8.08 -2.80
CA TYR A 292 -12.90 -8.83 -3.99
C TYR A 292 -12.83 -10.33 -3.72
N VAL A 293 -13.95 -11.02 -3.89
CA VAL A 293 -14.11 -12.47 -3.77
C VAL A 293 -14.16 -13.10 -5.16
N THR A 294 -13.54 -14.27 -5.33
CA THR A 294 -13.56 -14.98 -6.62
C THR A 294 -14.87 -15.75 -6.80
N ILE A 295 -15.50 -15.57 -7.96
CA ILE A 295 -16.70 -16.30 -8.37
C ILE A 295 -16.39 -17.03 -9.68
N ASP A 296 -16.49 -18.36 -9.63
CA ASP A 296 -16.53 -19.21 -10.82
C ASP A 296 -17.93 -19.78 -11.04
N ALA A 297 -18.11 -20.56 -12.12
CA ALA A 297 -19.41 -21.14 -12.46
C ALA A 297 -20.01 -22.03 -11.34
N LYS A 298 -19.18 -22.73 -10.54
CA LYS A 298 -19.69 -23.55 -9.43
C LYS A 298 -20.18 -22.65 -8.30
N ILE A 299 -19.40 -21.64 -7.92
CA ILE A 299 -19.79 -20.68 -6.88
C ILE A 299 -21.05 -19.93 -7.30
N LEU A 300 -21.12 -19.47 -8.55
CA LEU A 300 -22.30 -18.83 -9.15
C LEU A 300 -23.55 -19.71 -9.00
N ASN A 301 -23.45 -20.98 -9.36
CA ASN A 301 -24.56 -21.92 -9.31
C ASN A 301 -25.14 -22.12 -7.89
N TYR A 302 -24.26 -22.38 -6.91
CA TYR A 302 -24.70 -22.71 -5.56
C TYR A 302 -25.08 -21.49 -4.72
N HIS A 303 -24.34 -20.37 -4.86
CA HIS A 303 -24.53 -19.22 -3.98
C HIS A 303 -25.35 -18.10 -4.60
N ILE A 304 -25.25 -17.86 -5.91
CA ILE A 304 -25.96 -16.77 -6.57
C ILE A 304 -27.30 -17.26 -7.14
N LEU A 305 -27.27 -18.36 -7.89
CA LEU A 305 -28.47 -18.97 -8.47
C LEU A 305 -29.22 -19.89 -7.48
N LYS A 306 -28.63 -20.17 -6.31
CA LYS A 306 -29.18 -21.03 -5.24
C LYS A 306 -29.66 -22.41 -5.72
N ARG A 307 -28.98 -23.01 -6.70
CA ARG A 307 -29.32 -24.33 -7.26
C ARG A 307 -28.73 -25.47 -6.42
N LYS A 308 -29.44 -26.61 -6.37
CA LYS A 308 -29.01 -27.82 -5.63
C LYS A 308 -27.94 -28.65 -6.36
N SER A 309 -27.94 -28.63 -7.69
CA SER A 309 -27.00 -29.37 -8.55
C SER A 309 -26.27 -28.44 -9.52
N PHE A 310 -25.07 -28.83 -9.95
CA PHE A 310 -24.28 -28.08 -10.91
C PHE A 310 -24.38 -28.71 -12.31
N PRO A 311 -24.91 -28.00 -13.32
CA PRO A 311 -25.02 -28.52 -14.68
C PRO A 311 -23.66 -28.51 -15.37
N VAL A 312 -23.06 -29.68 -15.54
CA VAL A 312 -21.75 -29.85 -16.18
C VAL A 312 -21.83 -29.44 -17.65
N GLY A 313 -20.81 -28.72 -18.14
CA GLY A 313 -20.73 -28.27 -19.53
C GLY A 313 -21.47 -26.97 -19.84
N GLN A 314 -22.43 -26.56 -19.01
CA GLN A 314 -23.31 -25.40 -19.27
C GLN A 314 -22.81 -24.10 -18.61
N LYS A 315 -21.49 -23.90 -18.53
CA LYS A 315 -20.91 -22.79 -17.76
C LYS A 315 -21.31 -21.43 -18.30
N HIS A 316 -21.36 -21.28 -19.63
CA HIS A 316 -21.66 -19.99 -20.26
C HIS A 316 -23.15 -19.66 -20.14
N GLU A 317 -24.01 -20.67 -20.22
CA GLU A 317 -25.45 -20.60 -20.04
C GLU A 317 -25.80 -20.17 -18.61
N LEU A 318 -25.07 -20.67 -17.61
CA LEU A 318 -25.19 -20.19 -16.22
C LEU A 318 -24.84 -18.71 -16.10
N TRP A 319 -23.73 -18.29 -16.70
CA TRP A 319 -23.31 -16.89 -16.66
C TRP A 319 -24.28 -15.97 -17.42
N LYS A 320 -24.77 -16.36 -18.61
CA LYS A 320 -25.77 -15.58 -19.40
C LYS A 320 -27.06 -15.30 -18.63
N GLN A 321 -27.39 -16.13 -17.64
CA GLN A 321 -28.53 -15.85 -16.76
C GLN A 321 -28.30 -14.67 -15.84
N VAL A 322 -27.05 -14.34 -15.49
CA VAL A 322 -26.71 -13.35 -14.46
C VAL A 322 -26.05 -12.10 -15.03
N ILE A 323 -25.31 -12.20 -16.14
CA ILE A 323 -24.57 -11.10 -16.77
C ILE A 323 -24.91 -10.95 -18.25
N ASN A 324 -24.71 -9.75 -18.80
CA ASN A 324 -24.88 -9.47 -20.22
C ASN A 324 -23.60 -9.81 -21.00
N TYR A 325 -23.64 -10.85 -21.83
CA TYR A 325 -22.50 -11.28 -22.66
C TYR A 325 -22.14 -10.32 -23.79
N ASP A 326 -23.10 -9.49 -24.23
CA ASP A 326 -22.90 -8.56 -25.34
C ASP A 326 -22.20 -7.28 -24.90
N CYS A 327 -21.98 -7.09 -23.59
CA CYS A 327 -21.26 -5.93 -23.09
C CYS A 327 -19.79 -5.95 -23.54
N LYS A 328 -19.22 -4.77 -23.80
CA LYS A 328 -17.83 -4.60 -24.25
C LYS A 328 -16.80 -5.30 -23.36
N ALA A 329 -17.07 -5.37 -22.04
CA ALA A 329 -16.16 -5.97 -21.09
C ALA A 329 -16.06 -7.50 -21.24
N ILE A 330 -17.16 -8.17 -21.61
CA ILE A 330 -17.23 -9.63 -21.72
C ILE A 330 -17.05 -10.09 -23.15
N LYS A 331 -17.59 -9.34 -24.12
CA LYS A 331 -17.58 -9.65 -25.55
C LYS A 331 -16.23 -10.24 -25.99
N CYS A 332 -16.31 -11.38 -26.66
CA CYS A 332 -15.17 -12.09 -27.21
C CYS A 332 -14.35 -11.13 -28.09
N SER A 333 -13.03 -11.11 -27.87
CA SER A 333 -12.09 -10.54 -28.83
C SER A 333 -11.45 -11.68 -29.61
N THR A 334 -10.87 -11.41 -30.77
CA THR A 334 -10.23 -12.43 -31.63
C THR A 334 -9.19 -13.28 -30.91
N THR A 335 -8.60 -12.78 -29.80
CA THR A 335 -7.53 -13.47 -29.08
C THR A 335 -7.83 -13.78 -27.61
N MET A 336 -8.79 -13.11 -26.96
CA MET A 336 -8.99 -13.21 -25.51
C MET A 336 -10.47 -13.39 -25.14
N ASN A 337 -10.75 -14.45 -24.37
CA ASN A 337 -12.09 -14.92 -24.02
C ASN A 337 -12.34 -14.90 -22.51
N PHE A 338 -13.58 -14.64 -22.12
CA PHE A 338 -14.03 -14.82 -20.75
C PHE A 338 -14.37 -16.30 -20.51
N GLU A 339 -13.64 -16.95 -19.59
CA GLU A 339 -13.72 -18.40 -19.36
C GLU A 339 -14.52 -18.78 -18.09
N GLY A 340 -15.27 -17.82 -17.54
CA GLY A 340 -16.23 -18.07 -16.46
C GLY A 340 -15.73 -17.83 -15.04
N THR A 341 -14.71 -16.99 -14.86
CA THR A 341 -14.18 -16.58 -13.54
C THR A 341 -14.03 -15.07 -13.46
N LEU A 342 -14.54 -14.49 -12.38
CA LEU A 342 -14.37 -13.06 -12.06
C LEU A 342 -14.11 -12.87 -10.57
N ASP A 343 -13.56 -11.72 -10.21
CA ASP A 343 -13.48 -11.25 -8.83
C ASP A 343 -14.40 -10.06 -8.64
N THR A 344 -15.12 -9.99 -7.51
CA THR A 344 -16.05 -8.89 -7.22
C THR A 344 -16.16 -8.59 -5.73
N ASP A 345 -16.30 -7.32 -5.39
CA ASP A 345 -16.72 -6.89 -4.05
C ASP A 345 -18.22 -6.59 -3.97
N GLY A 346 -19.01 -6.97 -4.98
CA GLY A 346 -20.44 -6.65 -5.08
C GLY A 346 -20.72 -5.29 -5.74
N VAL A 347 -19.69 -4.51 -6.08
CA VAL A 347 -19.82 -3.23 -6.78
C VAL A 347 -18.88 -3.14 -7.98
N GLY A 348 -17.59 -3.41 -7.76
CA GLY A 348 -16.58 -3.48 -8.80
C GLY A 348 -16.28 -4.92 -9.17
N VAL A 349 -15.92 -5.12 -10.44
CA VAL A 349 -15.65 -6.43 -11.03
C VAL A 349 -14.29 -6.42 -11.71
N SER A 350 -13.51 -7.47 -11.48
CA SER A 350 -12.33 -7.81 -12.27
C SER A 350 -12.61 -9.10 -13.06
N LEU A 351 -12.80 -8.99 -14.37
CA LEU A 351 -13.02 -10.11 -15.27
C LEU A 351 -11.67 -10.70 -15.70
N LEU A 352 -11.53 -12.01 -15.62
CA LEU A 352 -10.37 -12.72 -16.17
C LEU A 352 -10.66 -13.09 -17.62
N LYS A 353 -9.84 -12.59 -18.56
CA LYS A 353 -9.82 -13.04 -19.94
C LYS A 353 -8.53 -13.79 -20.25
N GLN A 354 -8.62 -14.79 -21.09
CA GLN A 354 -7.48 -15.63 -21.48
C GLN A 354 -7.62 -16.14 -22.92
N ASN A 355 -6.50 -16.45 -23.56
CA ASN A 355 -6.45 -16.99 -24.93
C ASN A 355 -6.40 -18.52 -24.98
N PHE A 356 -6.65 -19.19 -23.86
CA PHE A 356 -6.65 -20.64 -23.74
C PHE A 356 -7.80 -21.09 -22.85
N SER A 357 -8.36 -22.27 -23.09
CA SER A 357 -9.37 -22.84 -22.21
C SER A 357 -8.73 -23.40 -20.93
N PRO A 358 -9.36 -23.24 -19.76
CA PRO A 358 -8.86 -23.80 -18.51
C PRO A 358 -9.16 -25.30 -18.48
N ASP A 359 -8.29 -26.13 -19.08
CA ASP A 359 -8.46 -27.58 -19.06
C ASP A 359 -8.39 -28.14 -17.63
N ARG A 360 -9.41 -28.94 -17.27
CA ARG A 360 -9.50 -29.69 -16.01
C ARG A 360 -9.20 -31.18 -16.15
N ARG A 361 -8.74 -31.67 -17.30
CA ARG A 361 -8.30 -33.07 -17.46
C ARG A 361 -6.92 -33.12 -18.07
N GLY A 362 -6.02 -33.84 -17.41
CA GLY A 362 -4.71 -34.15 -17.94
C GLY A 362 -4.86 -35.07 -19.15
N THR A 363 -4.85 -34.51 -20.34
CA THR A 363 -4.19 -35.18 -21.46
C THR A 363 -2.72 -35.23 -21.10
N LEU A 364 -2.28 -36.42 -20.71
CA LEU A 364 -0.88 -36.78 -20.52
C LEU A 364 -0.11 -36.36 -21.79
N ASN A 365 1.06 -35.74 -21.58
CA ASN A 365 2.11 -35.52 -22.59
C ASN A 365 1.90 -34.46 -23.69
N VAL A 366 1.17 -33.37 -23.44
CA VAL A 366 1.37 -32.13 -24.24
C VAL A 366 2.09 -31.11 -23.37
N GLU A 367 3.33 -30.78 -23.75
CA GLU A 367 4.08 -29.68 -23.13
C GLU A 367 3.20 -28.43 -23.09
N ARG A 368 2.89 -27.95 -21.89
CA ARG A 368 2.09 -26.75 -21.72
C ARG A 368 2.94 -25.57 -22.20
N LYS A 369 2.50 -24.94 -23.30
CA LYS A 369 3.06 -23.66 -23.75
C LYS A 369 3.20 -22.70 -22.55
N PRO A 370 4.37 -22.06 -22.37
CA PRO A 370 4.62 -21.22 -21.21
C PRO A 370 3.63 -20.04 -21.17
N LEU A 371 3.26 -19.63 -19.96
CA LEU A 371 2.65 -18.32 -19.75
C LEU A 371 3.66 -17.28 -20.23
N LYS A 372 3.19 -16.30 -21.01
CA LYS A 372 4.04 -15.17 -21.39
C LYS A 372 4.49 -14.51 -20.10
N ALA A 373 5.79 -14.59 -19.80
CA ALA A 373 6.36 -13.80 -18.74
C ALA A 373 6.21 -12.33 -19.14
N ASP A 374 5.69 -11.50 -18.25
CA ASP A 374 5.86 -10.05 -18.34
C ASP A 374 7.38 -9.85 -18.20
N ASN A 375 8.09 -9.74 -19.32
CA ASN A 375 9.53 -9.52 -19.26
C ASN A 375 9.72 -8.08 -18.76
N ASP A 376 9.89 -7.98 -17.45
CA ASP A 376 9.93 -6.75 -16.68
C ASP A 376 11.27 -6.00 -16.83
N GLU A 377 12.11 -6.50 -17.73
CA GLU A 377 13.39 -5.90 -18.06
C GLU A 377 13.15 -4.67 -18.94
N PHE A 378 13.65 -3.54 -18.46
CA PHE A 378 13.77 -2.33 -19.25
C PHE A 378 15.22 -2.29 -19.73
N ARG A 379 15.42 -2.02 -21.01
CA ARG A 379 16.77 -1.88 -21.56
C ARG A 379 17.42 -0.64 -20.96
N TYR A 380 18.71 -0.76 -20.72
CA TYR A 380 19.55 0.36 -20.33
C TYR A 380 19.98 1.11 -21.58
N LEU A 381 20.04 2.43 -21.54
CA LEU A 381 20.48 3.26 -22.67
C LEU A 381 21.90 2.86 -23.09
N GLU A 382 22.74 2.52 -22.11
CA GLU A 382 24.12 2.05 -22.24
C GLU A 382 24.22 0.66 -22.92
N SER A 383 23.11 -0.08 -22.98
CA SER A 383 23.04 -1.40 -23.63
C SER A 383 22.59 -1.35 -25.09
N LEU A 384 22.31 -0.15 -25.63
CA LEU A 384 21.94 0.02 -27.03
C LEU A 384 23.17 -0.04 -27.95
N SER A 385 23.01 -0.65 -29.12
CA SER A 385 24.01 -0.55 -30.19
C SER A 385 24.04 0.87 -30.77
N LYS A 386 25.14 1.24 -31.43
CA LYS A 386 25.31 2.58 -32.02
C LYS A 386 24.17 2.95 -32.98
N LYS A 387 23.74 2.01 -33.83
CA LYS A 387 22.60 2.20 -34.76
C LYS A 387 21.28 2.42 -34.04
N GLU A 388 21.06 1.75 -32.91
CA GLU A 388 19.86 1.96 -32.10
C GLU A 388 19.89 3.32 -31.40
N LEU A 389 21.05 3.73 -30.89
CA LEU A 389 21.23 5.05 -30.29
C LEU A 389 20.96 6.17 -31.31
N ASP A 390 21.47 6.03 -32.53
CA ASP A 390 21.23 6.99 -33.62
C ASP A 390 19.73 7.14 -33.94
N ASN A 391 18.95 6.06 -33.80
CA ASN A 391 17.49 6.11 -34.00
C ASN A 391 16.72 6.84 -32.89
N THR A 392 17.35 7.03 -31.72
CA THR A 392 16.75 7.75 -30.58
C THR A 392 17.04 9.25 -30.58
N LEU A 393 17.96 9.72 -31.45
CA LEU A 393 18.32 11.13 -31.56
C LEU A 393 17.12 12.01 -31.92
N LYS A 394 17.01 13.16 -31.25
CA LYS A 394 15.91 14.15 -31.34
C LYS A 394 14.53 13.64 -30.88
N LYS A 395 14.48 12.51 -30.18
CA LYS A 395 13.25 11.91 -29.62
C LYS A 395 13.32 11.72 -28.11
N CYS A 396 14.48 11.89 -27.51
CA CYS A 396 14.73 11.58 -26.12
C CYS A 396 14.07 12.62 -25.20
N VAL A 397 13.29 12.11 -24.26
CA VAL A 397 12.72 12.87 -23.16
C VAL A 397 13.29 12.31 -21.87
N LEU A 398 14.11 13.12 -21.20
CA LEU A 398 14.68 12.83 -19.90
C LEU A 398 13.61 13.08 -18.82
N ILE A 399 13.42 12.11 -17.92
CA ILE A 399 12.38 12.18 -16.89
C ILE A 399 12.97 12.06 -15.49
N ASP A 400 12.80 13.11 -14.69
CA ASP A 400 13.05 13.12 -13.24
C ASP A 400 11.78 12.90 -12.41
N PRO A 401 11.66 11.74 -11.72
CA PRO A 401 10.66 11.58 -10.68
C PRO A 401 11.13 12.26 -9.38
N GLY A 402 10.95 13.58 -9.33
CA GLY A 402 11.28 14.42 -8.17
C GLY A 402 10.39 14.21 -6.93
N ARG A 403 10.66 14.99 -5.86
CA ARG A 403 9.91 14.90 -4.57
C ARG A 403 8.61 15.70 -4.54
N HIS A 404 8.51 16.76 -5.34
CA HIS A 404 7.33 17.64 -5.45
C HIS A 404 6.54 17.34 -6.72
N ASP A 405 7.26 17.28 -7.84
CA ASP A 405 6.73 16.85 -9.12
C ASP A 405 6.86 15.34 -9.21
N LEU A 406 5.77 14.67 -9.56
CA LEU A 406 5.80 13.21 -9.77
C LEU A 406 6.54 12.85 -11.04
N LEU A 407 6.54 13.77 -12.02
CA LEU A 407 7.36 13.75 -13.22
C LEU A 407 7.76 15.18 -13.57
N PHE A 408 9.04 15.36 -13.80
CA PHE A 408 9.60 16.49 -14.52
C PHE A 408 10.25 15.94 -15.79
N CYS A 409 9.78 16.36 -16.95
CA CYS A 409 10.22 15.86 -18.24
C CYS A 409 10.86 16.99 -19.04
N MET A 410 11.90 16.66 -19.77
CA MET A 410 12.68 17.60 -20.56
C MET A 410 13.12 16.93 -21.86
N HIS A 411 12.80 17.54 -22.99
CA HIS A 411 13.26 17.07 -24.27
C HIS A 411 14.76 17.36 -24.44
N GLU A 412 15.49 16.51 -25.16
CA GLU A 412 16.94 16.70 -25.41
C GLU A 412 17.24 18.03 -26.13
N ASP A 413 16.37 18.45 -27.06
CA ASP A 413 16.47 19.76 -27.75
C ASP A 413 16.08 20.98 -26.89
N SER A 414 15.91 20.83 -25.57
CA SER A 414 15.55 21.96 -24.71
C SER A 414 16.76 22.87 -24.48
N SER A 415 16.65 24.16 -24.78
CA SER A 415 17.68 25.18 -24.51
C SER A 415 17.29 26.12 -23.37
N ILE A 416 18.17 27.07 -23.02
CA ILE A 416 17.89 28.12 -22.02
C ILE A 416 16.77 29.04 -22.53
N GLU A 417 16.79 29.35 -23.82
CA GLU A 417 15.88 30.23 -24.54
C GLU A 417 14.56 29.50 -24.86
N GLU A 418 14.62 28.25 -25.32
CA GLU A 418 13.45 27.44 -25.68
C GLU A 418 13.32 26.20 -24.80
N LYS A 419 12.60 26.35 -23.70
CA LYS A 419 12.39 25.27 -22.72
C LYS A 419 11.28 24.31 -23.15
N LYS A 420 11.66 23.11 -23.57
CA LYS A 420 10.73 22.01 -23.90
C LYS A 420 10.47 21.13 -22.68
N LEU A 421 9.70 21.67 -21.73
CA LEU A 421 9.44 21.04 -20.44
C LEU A 421 8.00 20.55 -20.27
N PHE A 422 7.82 19.50 -19.47
CA PHE A 422 6.52 19.03 -19.00
C PHE A 422 6.59 18.63 -17.52
N ARG A 423 5.55 18.97 -16.76
CA ARG A 423 5.49 18.67 -15.31
C ARG A 423 4.18 18.00 -14.96
N PHE A 424 4.25 16.89 -14.25
CA PHE A 424 3.10 16.23 -13.65
C PHE A 424 3.23 16.26 -12.13
N THR A 425 2.33 16.98 -11.46
CA THR A 425 2.47 17.25 -10.03
C THR A 425 1.62 16.35 -9.15
N ARG A 426 1.98 16.25 -7.87
CA ARG A 426 1.16 15.55 -6.87
C ARG A 426 -0.23 16.18 -6.74
N ASN A 427 -0.32 17.51 -6.72
CA ASN A 427 -1.59 18.21 -6.58
C ASN A 427 -2.51 17.93 -7.76
N GLN A 428 -1.97 17.96 -8.99
CA GLN A 428 -2.69 17.58 -10.20
C GLN A 428 -3.26 16.15 -10.07
N LYS A 429 -2.42 15.16 -9.75
CA LYS A 429 -2.87 13.77 -9.54
C LYS A 429 -3.95 13.66 -8.46
N LEU A 430 -3.81 14.37 -7.34
CA LEU A 430 -4.80 14.33 -6.24
C LEU A 430 -6.18 14.90 -6.65
N VAL A 431 -6.19 15.91 -7.53
CA VAL A 431 -7.41 16.47 -8.12
C VAL A 431 -8.00 15.51 -9.14
N GLU A 432 -7.20 15.06 -10.11
CA GLU A 432 -7.64 14.16 -11.17
C GLU A 432 -8.19 12.82 -10.63
N THR A 433 -7.57 12.30 -9.57
CA THR A 433 -8.01 11.06 -8.90
C THR A 433 -9.21 11.26 -7.97
N LYS A 434 -9.57 12.51 -7.67
CA LYS A 434 -10.53 12.91 -6.62
C LYS A 434 -10.16 12.39 -5.23
N ALA A 435 -8.92 11.98 -4.99
CA ALA A 435 -8.49 11.39 -3.72
C ALA A 435 -8.67 12.36 -2.54
N ARG A 436 -8.39 13.66 -2.74
CA ARG A 436 -8.62 14.70 -1.71
C ARG A 436 -10.09 14.84 -1.37
N ARG A 437 -10.96 14.86 -2.39
CA ARG A 437 -12.43 14.90 -2.24
C ARG A 437 -12.92 13.70 -1.44
N PHE A 438 -12.57 12.48 -1.84
CA PHE A 438 -12.97 11.26 -1.13
C PHE A 438 -12.45 11.19 0.31
N ASN A 439 -11.23 11.69 0.57
CA ASN A 439 -10.70 11.76 1.93
C ASN A 439 -11.47 12.75 2.80
N LYS A 440 -11.80 13.93 2.27
CA LYS A 440 -12.64 14.91 2.97
C LYS A 440 -14.01 14.33 3.25
N LEU A 441 -14.67 13.77 2.24
CA LEU A 441 -15.99 13.15 2.36
C LEU A 441 -16.03 12.03 3.42
N ARG A 442 -15.03 11.14 3.45
CA ARG A 442 -14.93 10.07 4.46
C ARG A 442 -14.75 10.58 5.89
N LYS A 443 -13.98 11.64 6.08
CA LYS A 443 -13.81 12.26 7.41
C LYS A 443 -15.08 12.98 7.82
N PHE A 444 -15.68 13.67 6.86
CA PHE A 444 -16.86 14.49 7.04
C PHE A 444 -18.09 13.66 7.43
N MET A 445 -18.39 12.61 6.66
CA MET A 445 -19.60 11.77 6.85
C MET A 445 -19.46 10.72 7.95
N LYS A 446 -18.31 10.60 8.61
CA LYS A 446 -18.09 9.55 9.60
C LYS A 446 -18.77 9.91 10.93
N PRO A 447 -19.78 9.13 11.38
CA PRO A 447 -20.45 9.39 12.66
C PRO A 447 -19.51 9.31 13.85
N ALA A 448 -19.80 10.06 14.93
CA ALA A 448 -18.98 10.08 16.16
C ALA A 448 -18.82 8.68 16.77
N TYR A 449 -19.91 7.92 16.91
CA TYR A 449 -19.87 6.56 17.45
C TYR A 449 -18.95 5.61 16.64
N ILE A 450 -18.86 5.77 15.31
CA ILE A 450 -17.92 5.00 14.49
C ILE A 450 -16.47 5.39 14.79
N GLN A 451 -16.21 6.68 15.05
CA GLN A 451 -14.87 7.16 15.42
C GLN A 451 -14.44 6.58 16.77
N GLU A 452 -15.34 6.51 17.74
CA GLU A 452 -15.09 5.93 19.07
C GLU A 452 -14.80 4.42 18.99
N LEU A 453 -15.59 3.68 18.22
CA LEU A 453 -15.37 2.26 17.95
C LEU A 453 -13.99 2.03 17.30
N GLU A 454 -13.62 2.84 16.29
CA GLU A 454 -12.29 2.76 15.68
C GLU A 454 -11.16 3.14 16.63
N ALA A 455 -11.33 4.20 17.41
CA ALA A 455 -10.34 4.69 18.36
C ALA A 455 -10.05 3.62 19.42
N SER A 456 -11.09 3.02 19.99
CA SER A 456 -10.96 1.95 20.97
C SER A 456 -10.22 0.73 20.42
N LEU A 457 -10.45 0.34 19.16
CA LEU A 457 -9.74 -0.76 18.52
C LEU A 457 -8.28 -0.39 18.21
N SER A 458 -8.01 0.88 17.88
CA SER A 458 -6.67 1.37 17.52
C SER A 458 -5.69 1.37 18.69
N LYS A 459 -6.18 1.40 19.94
CA LYS A 459 -5.37 1.34 21.17
C LYS A 459 -4.60 0.02 21.28
N ILE A 460 -5.09 -1.06 20.67
CA ILE A 460 -4.46 -2.38 20.75
C ILE A 460 -3.78 -2.70 19.40
N PRO A 461 -2.45 -2.88 19.35
CA PRO A 461 -1.75 -3.13 18.10
C PRO A 461 -2.14 -4.47 17.47
N ALA A 462 -2.96 -4.44 16.40
CA ALA A 462 -3.33 -5.65 15.63
C ALA A 462 -2.10 -6.43 15.13
N ALA A 463 -0.99 -5.72 14.90
CA ALA A 463 0.27 -6.26 14.42
C ALA A 463 1.08 -7.01 15.49
N THR A 464 0.70 -6.94 16.77
CA THR A 464 1.48 -7.53 17.88
C THR A 464 1.71 -9.02 17.68
N VAL A 465 2.89 -9.49 18.05
CA VAL A 465 3.22 -10.93 18.09
C VAL A 465 3.15 -11.51 19.51
N ASP A 466 2.78 -10.69 20.49
CA ASP A 466 2.46 -11.14 21.84
C ASP A 466 1.05 -11.75 21.87
N LEU A 467 0.96 -13.01 22.33
CA LEU A 467 -0.29 -13.77 22.34
C LEU A 467 -1.37 -13.13 23.24
N VAL A 468 -0.99 -12.58 24.39
CA VAL A 468 -1.92 -11.98 25.36
C VAL A 468 -2.52 -10.70 24.78
N LYS A 469 -1.66 -9.80 24.26
CA LYS A 469 -2.10 -8.57 23.59
C LYS A 469 -2.93 -8.87 22.35
N TYR A 470 -2.56 -9.89 21.58
CA TYR A 470 -3.32 -10.29 20.40
C TYR A 470 -4.70 -10.88 20.76
N THR A 471 -4.79 -11.63 21.85
CA THR A 471 -6.07 -12.13 22.37
C THR A 471 -6.96 -10.96 22.82
N LYS A 472 -6.41 -9.95 23.51
CA LYS A 472 -7.13 -8.69 23.85
C LYS A 472 -7.63 -7.98 22.58
N TYR A 473 -6.82 -7.95 21.51
CA TYR A 473 -7.23 -7.41 20.21
C TYR A 473 -8.41 -8.17 19.59
N ILE A 474 -8.37 -9.51 19.56
CA ILE A 474 -9.47 -10.33 18.99
C ILE A 474 -10.77 -10.06 19.75
N LYS A 475 -10.74 -10.10 21.09
CA LYS A 475 -11.91 -9.80 21.93
C LYS A 475 -12.44 -8.39 21.68
N ARG A 476 -11.58 -7.38 21.60
CA ARG A 476 -12.04 -6.02 21.30
C ARG A 476 -12.62 -5.92 19.88
N ARG A 477 -12.01 -6.58 18.90
CA ARG A 477 -12.50 -6.60 17.52
C ARG A 477 -13.88 -7.23 17.42
N SER A 478 -14.18 -8.31 18.17
CA SER A 478 -15.51 -8.93 18.15
C SER A 478 -16.57 -7.95 18.65
N LYS A 479 -16.33 -7.26 19.78
CA LYS A 479 -17.23 -6.27 20.38
C LYS A 479 -17.59 -5.11 19.45
N VAL A 480 -16.69 -4.70 18.55
CA VAL A 480 -16.94 -3.59 17.59
C VAL A 480 -17.31 -4.05 16.18
N SER A 481 -17.32 -5.37 15.93
CA SER A 481 -17.37 -5.92 14.57
C SER A 481 -18.68 -5.61 13.85
N GLN A 482 -19.82 -5.90 14.48
CA GLN A 482 -21.14 -5.72 13.87
C GLN A 482 -21.43 -4.27 13.44
N PRO A 483 -21.32 -3.24 14.31
CA PRO A 483 -21.59 -1.87 13.91
C PRO A 483 -20.64 -1.37 12.82
N LEU A 484 -19.35 -1.73 12.89
CA LEU A 484 -18.37 -1.34 11.86
C LEU A 484 -18.62 -2.05 10.53
N LYS A 485 -18.97 -3.34 10.54
CA LYS A 485 -19.37 -4.08 9.32
C LYS A 485 -20.59 -3.46 8.67
N ARG A 486 -21.64 -3.15 9.44
CA ARG A 486 -22.86 -2.50 8.94
C ARG A 486 -22.54 -1.16 8.27
N TYR A 487 -21.73 -0.32 8.91
CA TYR A 487 -21.33 0.97 8.35
C TYR A 487 -20.46 0.85 7.09
N TYR A 488 -19.45 -0.03 7.09
CA TYR A 488 -18.49 -0.11 5.99
C TYR A 488 -18.93 -0.98 4.79
N SER A 489 -19.95 -1.81 4.99
CA SER A 489 -20.55 -2.62 3.92
C SER A 489 -21.75 -1.94 3.27
N SER A 490 -22.25 -0.84 3.84
CA SER A 490 -23.41 -0.12 3.30
C SER A 490 -23.10 0.51 1.93
N GLU A 491 -24.11 0.53 1.07
CA GLU A 491 -24.01 1.09 -0.29
C GLU A 491 -25.01 2.22 -0.54
N GLY A 492 -25.30 2.99 0.53
CA GLY A 492 -26.22 4.14 0.51
C GLY A 492 -27.49 3.95 1.33
N GLU A 493 -27.49 3.04 2.30
CA GLU A 493 -28.61 2.86 3.23
C GLU A 493 -28.59 3.96 4.31
N PHE A 494 -29.78 4.32 4.81
CA PHE A 494 -29.92 5.15 6.00
C PHE A 494 -29.56 4.31 7.23
N LEU A 495 -28.68 4.83 8.09
CA LEU A 495 -28.43 4.20 9.39
C LEU A 495 -29.48 4.68 10.36
N ASP A 496 -30.10 3.74 11.09
CA ASP A 496 -30.84 4.06 12.28
C ASP A 496 -29.86 4.58 13.35
N ARG A 497 -29.89 5.89 13.59
CA ARG A 497 -29.03 6.58 14.55
C ARG A 497 -29.59 6.56 15.97
N ASN A 498 -30.81 6.04 16.15
CA ASN A 498 -31.47 5.91 17.46
C ASN A 498 -31.17 4.59 18.15
N ILE A 499 -30.39 3.69 17.54
CA ILE A 499 -29.86 2.53 18.25
C ILE A 499 -28.68 3.01 19.11
N GLY A 500 -29.02 3.68 20.21
CA GLY A 500 -28.15 3.76 21.38
C GLY A 500 -27.96 2.34 21.89
N TYR A 501 -26.93 1.64 21.38
CA TYR A 501 -26.35 0.55 22.16
C TYR A 501 -25.76 1.22 23.39
N VAL A 502 -26.52 1.17 24.50
CA VAL A 502 -25.99 1.38 25.84
C VAL A 502 -24.83 0.40 25.97
N TYR A 503 -23.62 0.93 25.86
CA TYR A 503 -22.43 0.23 26.32
C TYR A 503 -22.53 0.29 27.84
N GLU A 504 -23.01 -0.79 28.46
CA GLU A 504 -22.72 -1.02 29.86
C GLU A 504 -21.22 -1.31 29.94
N ASP A 505 -20.43 -0.31 30.34
CA ASP A 505 -19.10 -0.53 30.90
C ASP A 505 -19.29 -1.22 32.25
N SER A 506 -19.59 -2.51 32.22
CA SER A 506 -19.39 -3.40 33.36
C SER A 506 -18.08 -4.14 33.12
N ASP A 507 -17.00 -3.60 33.66
CA ASP A 507 -15.83 -4.31 34.18
C ASP A 507 -14.85 -3.24 34.73
N GLU A 508 -15.01 -2.92 36.02
CA GLU A 508 -14.18 -2.00 36.83
C GLU A 508 -12.78 -2.55 37.17
N ASP A 509 -12.31 -3.61 36.52
CA ASP A 509 -11.02 -4.25 36.81
C ASP A 509 -10.03 -4.14 35.62
N ASP A 510 -9.59 -2.93 35.26
CA ASP A 510 -8.35 -2.73 34.47
C ASP A 510 -7.32 -2.04 35.37
N PRO A 511 -6.41 -2.77 36.04
CA PRO A 511 -5.31 -2.15 36.78
C PRO A 511 -4.46 -1.36 35.79
N ALA A 512 -4.39 -0.06 36.05
CA ALA A 512 -3.62 0.93 35.31
C ALA A 512 -2.28 0.37 34.81
N ILE A 513 -2.13 0.22 33.50
CA ILE A 513 -0.80 0.17 32.89
C ILE A 513 -0.27 1.59 32.97
N GLY A 514 0.47 1.85 34.07
CA GLY A 514 1.20 3.08 34.29
C GLY A 514 2.05 3.43 33.08
N ILE A 515 1.68 4.53 32.43
CA ILE A 515 2.59 5.32 31.61
C ILE A 515 2.61 6.68 32.28
N ASP A 516 3.79 7.00 32.77
CA ASP A 516 4.27 8.23 33.37
C ASP A 516 3.76 9.48 32.61
N ASP A 517 2.70 10.08 33.14
CA ASP A 517 2.23 11.43 32.82
C ASP A 517 3.08 12.44 33.60
N THR A 518 4.34 12.63 33.21
CA THR A 518 5.13 13.79 33.61
C THR A 518 5.02 14.88 32.55
N ALA A 519 3.90 15.59 32.59
CA ALA A 519 3.79 16.96 32.10
C ALA A 519 3.12 17.80 33.19
N ALA A 520 3.80 17.92 34.34
CA ALA A 520 3.43 18.86 35.39
C ALA A 520 4.15 20.20 35.20
N ALA A 521 3.39 21.25 35.55
CA ALA A 521 3.79 22.61 35.88
C ALA A 521 4.21 23.53 34.73
N THR A 522 3.38 24.56 34.47
CA THR A 522 3.45 25.80 35.27
C THR A 522 2.21 26.65 34.98
N ASP A 523 1.29 26.73 35.96
CA ASP A 523 0.34 27.84 36.07
C ASP A 523 0.93 28.87 37.05
N ASN A 524 1.25 30.04 36.51
CA ASN A 524 0.94 31.39 37.04
C ASN A 524 2.03 32.43 36.75
N ILE A 525 1.51 33.66 36.52
CA ILE A 525 2.17 34.96 36.32
C ILE A 525 2.49 35.32 34.86
N CYS A 526 1.46 35.75 34.11
CA CYS A 526 1.48 36.93 33.21
C CYS A 526 0.08 37.13 32.56
N PRO A 527 -0.33 38.38 32.25
CA PRO A 527 -1.67 38.67 31.73
C PRO A 527 -1.89 38.02 30.36
N LYS A 528 -2.99 37.27 30.20
CA LYS A 528 -3.35 36.51 28.98
C LYS A 528 -3.61 37.46 27.79
N PRO A 529 -2.84 37.39 26.68
CA PRO A 529 -3.14 38.15 25.47
C PRO A 529 -3.71 37.26 24.34
N ALA A 530 -4.81 37.69 23.72
CA ALA A 530 -5.27 37.50 22.32
C ALA A 530 -5.14 36.14 21.57
N PHE A 531 -4.68 35.05 22.19
CA PHE A 531 -4.36 33.79 21.51
C PHE A 531 -5.54 32.81 21.39
N GLU A 532 -6.52 32.89 22.29
CA GLU A 532 -7.70 32.00 22.30
C GLU A 532 -8.60 32.23 21.07
N CYS A 533 -8.86 33.50 20.70
CA CYS A 533 -9.71 33.91 19.57
C CYS A 533 -9.35 33.25 18.22
N LYS A 534 -8.06 33.01 17.95
CA LYS A 534 -7.61 32.38 16.70
C LYS A 534 -8.01 30.91 16.59
N LYS A 535 -8.13 30.18 17.71
CA LYS A 535 -8.43 28.74 17.70
C LYS A 535 -9.90 28.50 17.31
N SER A 536 -10.81 29.25 17.91
CA SER A 536 -12.25 29.11 17.67
C SER A 536 -12.65 29.69 16.31
N LYS A 537 -12.07 30.82 15.88
CA LYS A 537 -12.22 31.33 14.51
C LYS A 537 -11.80 30.30 13.44
N ASN A 538 -10.65 29.64 13.62
CA ASN A 538 -10.19 28.58 12.71
C ASN A 538 -11.09 27.33 12.72
N LYS A 539 -11.60 26.96 13.90
CA LYS A 539 -12.53 25.86 14.10
C LYS A 539 -13.87 26.15 13.41
N LEU A 540 -14.43 27.35 13.57
CA LEU A 540 -15.63 27.81 12.87
C LEU A 540 -15.44 27.80 11.34
N GLY A 541 -14.32 28.33 10.84
CA GLY A 541 -14.00 28.29 9.40
C GLY A 541 -13.91 26.87 8.83
N THR A 542 -13.49 25.89 9.65
CA THR A 542 -13.49 24.48 9.29
C THR A 542 -14.91 23.92 9.16
N TYR A 543 -15.79 24.22 10.12
CA TYR A 543 -17.18 23.80 10.06
C TYR A 543 -17.95 24.45 8.91
N LEU A 544 -17.74 25.75 8.67
CA LEU A 544 -18.31 26.46 7.52
C LEU A 544 -17.87 25.85 6.19
N SER A 545 -16.58 25.50 6.06
CA SER A 545 -16.07 24.80 4.88
C SER A 545 -16.75 23.45 4.65
N ASN A 546 -17.19 22.78 5.71
CA ASN A 546 -17.94 21.52 5.61
C ASN A 546 -19.39 21.75 5.17
N LEU A 547 -20.08 22.78 5.68
CA LEU A 547 -21.44 23.14 5.22
C LEU A 547 -21.45 23.49 3.73
N ARG A 548 -20.51 24.34 3.29
CA ARG A 548 -20.34 24.68 1.87
C ARG A 548 -20.08 23.46 1.00
N TYR A 549 -19.35 22.48 1.53
CA TYR A 549 -19.11 21.23 0.83
C TYR A 549 -20.40 20.41 0.66
N ILE A 550 -21.27 20.33 1.66
CA ILE A 550 -22.58 19.65 1.53
C ILE A 550 -23.45 20.37 0.50
N HIS A 551 -23.53 21.70 0.60
CA HIS A 551 -24.30 22.54 -0.31
C HIS A 551 -23.88 22.34 -1.77
N GLN A 552 -22.57 22.32 -2.05
CA GLN A 552 -22.03 22.01 -3.38
C GLN A 552 -22.32 20.58 -3.85
N GLU A 553 -22.36 19.60 -2.94
CA GLU A 553 -22.63 18.19 -3.27
C GLU A 553 -24.14 17.93 -3.48
N ASN A 554 -25.03 18.73 -2.89
CA ASN A 554 -26.47 18.71 -3.17
C ASN A 554 -26.78 18.91 -4.67
N ASN A 555 -26.00 19.75 -5.34
CA ASN A 555 -26.14 19.99 -6.78
C ASN A 555 -25.63 18.82 -7.65
N THR A 556 -25.09 17.74 -7.08
CA THR A 556 -24.53 16.63 -7.88
C THR A 556 -24.88 15.21 -7.41
N GLN A 557 -25.14 14.95 -6.12
CA GLN A 557 -25.33 13.57 -5.60
C GLN A 557 -26.22 13.41 -4.35
N ILE A 558 -26.63 14.50 -3.71
CA ILE A 558 -27.39 14.51 -2.44
C ILE A 558 -28.75 15.17 -2.71
N GLN A 559 -29.86 14.58 -2.25
CA GLN A 559 -31.19 15.19 -2.33
C GLN A 559 -31.61 15.66 -0.94
N LEU A 560 -31.22 16.89 -0.57
CA LEU A 560 -31.80 17.56 0.59
C LEU A 560 -33.12 18.25 0.20
N ALA A 561 -34.03 18.39 1.16
CA ALA A 561 -35.26 19.15 0.97
C ALA A 561 -34.94 20.64 0.74
N GLU A 562 -35.83 21.35 0.05
CA GLU A 562 -35.64 22.78 -0.26
C GLU A 562 -35.51 23.64 1.00
N ASP A 563 -36.26 23.31 2.05
CA ASP A 563 -36.17 23.95 3.37
C ASP A 563 -34.79 23.77 4.01
N ASP A 564 -34.20 22.58 3.90
CA ASP A 564 -32.86 22.27 4.43
C ASP A 564 -31.77 23.06 3.69
N ILE A 565 -31.93 23.22 2.36
CA ILE A 565 -31.02 24.03 1.54
C ILE A 565 -31.11 25.51 1.94
N THR A 566 -32.33 25.99 2.18
CA THR A 566 -32.58 27.37 2.61
C THR A 566 -31.96 27.63 3.98
N GLN A 567 -32.15 26.71 4.95
CA GLN A 567 -31.53 26.80 6.26
C GLN A 567 -29.98 26.77 6.19
N LEU A 568 -29.42 25.91 5.33
CA LEU A 568 -27.98 25.87 5.07
C LEU A 568 -27.44 27.20 4.52
N ASN A 569 -28.11 27.78 3.52
CA ASN A 569 -27.72 29.06 2.94
C ASN A 569 -27.70 30.17 3.98
N THR A 570 -28.76 30.27 4.78
CA THR A 570 -28.88 31.28 5.85
C THR A 570 -27.74 31.16 6.86
N VAL A 571 -27.46 29.95 7.36
CA VAL A 571 -26.39 29.75 8.35
C VAL A 571 -25.00 29.97 7.74
N ILE A 572 -24.78 29.61 6.47
CA ILE A 572 -23.53 29.90 5.76
C ILE A 572 -23.29 31.41 5.70
N GLN A 573 -24.30 32.18 5.27
CA GLN A 573 -24.22 33.64 5.17
C GLN A 573 -23.95 34.30 6.53
N GLN A 574 -24.74 33.95 7.55
CA GLN A 574 -24.55 34.46 8.92
C GLN A 574 -23.14 34.17 9.45
N THR A 575 -22.62 32.97 9.19
CA THR A 575 -21.27 32.59 9.64
C THR A 575 -20.18 33.35 8.90
N ASP A 576 -20.35 33.63 7.60
CA ASP A 576 -19.43 34.44 6.82
C ASP A 576 -19.33 35.86 7.34
N GLU A 577 -20.47 36.48 7.66
CA GLU A 577 -20.54 37.81 8.27
C GLU A 577 -19.81 37.83 9.62
N ILE A 578 -19.99 36.81 10.47
CA ILE A 578 -19.30 36.67 11.76
C ILE A 578 -17.78 36.52 11.58
N LEU A 579 -17.32 35.77 10.57
CA LEU A 579 -15.89 35.60 10.31
C LEU A 579 -15.20 36.88 9.82
N GLN A 580 -15.95 37.75 9.15
CA GLN A 580 -15.47 39.04 8.63
C GLN A 580 -15.51 40.17 9.67
N LYS A 581 -16.32 40.04 10.73
CA LYS A 581 -16.39 41.03 11.82
C LYS A 581 -15.09 41.03 12.65
N PRO A 582 -14.40 42.18 12.82
CA PRO A 582 -13.16 42.28 13.61
C PRO A 582 -13.38 42.12 15.12
N GLU A 583 -14.59 42.44 15.61
CA GLU A 583 -14.92 42.59 17.04
C GLU A 583 -15.61 41.35 17.66
N THR A 584 -15.67 40.22 16.94
CA THR A 584 -16.34 39.03 17.46
C THR A 584 -15.59 38.42 18.64
N THR A 585 -16.28 38.26 19.75
CA THR A 585 -15.77 37.65 20.98
C THR A 585 -15.60 36.12 20.82
N GLU A 586 -14.79 35.51 21.69
CA GLU A 586 -14.60 34.06 21.72
C GLU A 586 -15.92 33.31 21.97
N GLU A 587 -16.76 33.84 22.85
CA GLU A 587 -18.11 33.32 23.12
C GLU A 587 -19.01 33.40 21.88
N GLY A 588 -18.90 34.48 21.09
CA GLY A 588 -19.59 34.61 19.81
C GLY A 588 -19.16 33.54 18.80
N PHE A 589 -17.85 33.22 18.75
CA PHE A 589 -17.36 32.13 17.91
C PHE A 589 -17.82 30.75 18.39
N GLU A 590 -17.76 30.44 19.68
CA GLU A 590 -18.20 29.14 20.22
C GLU A 590 -19.72 28.94 20.12
N SER A 591 -20.52 30.01 20.30
CA SER A 591 -21.97 29.98 20.04
C SER A 591 -22.28 29.64 18.58
N GLN A 592 -21.64 30.33 17.63
CA GLN A 592 -21.82 30.05 16.20
C GLN A 592 -21.28 28.66 15.82
N ILE A 593 -20.19 28.19 16.45
CA ILE A 593 -19.71 26.81 16.28
C ILE A 593 -20.79 25.81 16.67
N SER A 594 -21.48 26.02 17.79
CA SER A 594 -22.57 25.13 18.24
C SER A 594 -23.71 25.07 17.22
N ILE A 595 -24.16 26.22 16.73
CA ILE A 595 -25.22 26.32 15.70
C ILE A 595 -24.82 25.58 14.43
N VAL A 596 -23.64 25.91 13.89
CA VAL A 596 -23.12 25.32 12.66
C VAL A 596 -22.92 23.81 12.84
N LYS A 597 -22.43 23.36 13.99
CA LYS A 597 -22.22 21.94 14.30
C LYS A 597 -23.55 21.18 14.41
N ASN A 598 -24.57 21.75 15.05
CA ASN A 598 -25.88 21.11 15.17
C ASN A 598 -26.55 20.95 13.81
N LEU A 599 -26.61 22.03 13.01
CA LEU A 599 -27.12 21.97 11.64
C LEU A 599 -26.35 20.94 10.79
N LEU A 600 -25.04 20.84 11.00
CA LEU A 600 -24.21 19.86 10.31
C LEU A 600 -24.59 18.42 10.65
N GLU A 601 -24.84 18.12 11.93
CA GLU A 601 -25.24 16.77 12.37
C GLU A 601 -26.67 16.43 11.94
N GLU A 602 -27.59 17.39 11.98
CA GLU A 602 -28.96 17.26 11.46
C GLU A 602 -28.95 16.98 9.95
N THR A 603 -28.20 17.78 9.19
CA THR A 603 -28.05 17.60 7.74
C THR A 603 -27.45 16.23 7.45
N LYS A 604 -26.39 15.84 8.16
CA LYS A 604 -25.80 14.50 8.02
C LYS A 604 -26.83 13.41 8.30
N ALA A 605 -27.72 13.57 9.29
CA ALA A 605 -28.76 12.59 9.63
C ALA A 605 -29.68 12.27 8.47
N LYS A 606 -29.95 13.26 7.63
CA LYS A 606 -30.78 13.15 6.43
C LYS A 606 -30.03 12.59 5.21
N LEU A 607 -28.73 12.31 5.33
CA LEU A 607 -27.92 11.79 4.23
C LEU A 607 -27.72 10.26 4.30
N PRO A 608 -27.74 9.57 3.15
CA PRO A 608 -27.40 8.16 3.10
C PRO A 608 -25.93 7.96 3.48
N THR A 609 -25.61 6.76 3.97
CA THR A 609 -24.23 6.37 4.25
C THR A 609 -23.35 6.40 3.00
N LEU A 610 -22.04 6.54 3.24
CA LEU A 610 -21.06 6.51 2.16
C LEU A 610 -21.02 5.17 1.46
N LYS A 611 -20.95 5.22 0.13
CA LYS A 611 -20.82 4.05 -0.75
C LYS A 611 -19.35 3.66 -0.88
N PHE A 612 -18.79 3.01 0.15
CA PHE A 612 -17.35 2.77 0.26
C PHE A 612 -16.74 1.99 -0.90
N ARG A 613 -17.40 0.92 -1.36
CA ARG A 613 -16.90 0.11 -2.50
C ARG A 613 -16.99 0.91 -3.80
N LYS A 614 -18.06 1.70 -4.02
CA LYS A 614 -18.17 2.61 -5.18
C LYS A 614 -17.06 3.65 -5.20
N MET A 615 -16.73 4.27 -4.05
CA MET A 615 -15.63 5.21 -3.95
C MET A 615 -14.28 4.55 -4.26
N LYS A 616 -14.06 3.30 -3.80
CA LYS A 616 -12.85 2.51 -4.08
C LYS A 616 -12.72 2.17 -5.58
N LEU A 617 -13.83 1.78 -6.22
CA LEU A 617 -13.89 1.56 -7.65
C LEU A 617 -13.61 2.86 -8.42
N GLN A 618 -14.27 3.96 -8.05
CA GLN A 618 -14.08 5.26 -8.70
C GLN A 618 -12.65 5.77 -8.56
N SER A 619 -12.00 5.57 -7.40
CA SER A 619 -10.59 5.89 -7.19
C SER A 619 -9.69 5.14 -8.18
N THR A 620 -9.98 3.86 -8.42
CA THR A 620 -9.25 3.03 -9.40
C THR A 620 -9.46 3.54 -10.83
N ILE A 621 -10.70 3.84 -11.21
CA ILE A 621 -11.06 4.37 -12.53
C ILE A 621 -10.41 5.74 -12.76
N ASN A 622 -10.51 6.66 -11.80
CA ASN A 622 -9.92 7.99 -11.93
C ASN A 622 -8.40 7.92 -12.03
N ARG A 623 -7.75 6.95 -11.36
CA ARG A 623 -6.31 6.72 -11.50
C ARG A 623 -5.95 6.30 -12.92
N GLN A 624 -6.67 5.36 -13.51
CA GLN A 624 -6.45 4.95 -14.91
C GLN A 624 -6.68 6.10 -15.89
N GLN A 625 -7.74 6.90 -15.67
CA GLN A 625 -7.99 8.09 -16.48
C GLN A 625 -6.88 9.14 -16.34
N SER A 626 -6.39 9.38 -15.13
CA SER A 626 -5.26 10.28 -14.87
C SER A 626 -3.97 9.79 -15.55
N GLU A 627 -3.67 8.50 -15.45
CA GLU A 627 -2.53 7.88 -16.13
C GLU A 627 -2.64 8.01 -17.66
N LYS A 628 -3.84 7.82 -18.23
CA LYS A 628 -4.09 8.01 -19.66
C LYS A 628 -4.00 9.47 -20.11
N ARG A 629 -4.51 10.43 -19.32
CA ARG A 629 -4.35 11.86 -19.58
C ARG A 629 -2.89 12.26 -19.58
N LEU A 630 -2.11 11.74 -18.63
CA LEU A 630 -0.66 11.95 -18.57
C LEU A 630 0.02 11.45 -19.85
N ALA A 631 -0.27 10.21 -20.28
CA ALA A 631 0.31 9.67 -21.51
C ALA A 631 -0.06 10.50 -22.75
N ASN A 632 -1.34 10.87 -22.90
CA ASN A 632 -1.78 11.73 -24.01
C ASN A 632 -1.11 13.11 -23.97
N ALA A 633 -0.92 13.69 -22.79
CA ALA A 633 -0.25 14.98 -22.65
C ALA A 633 1.24 14.89 -23.01
N LEU A 634 1.91 13.78 -22.68
CA LEU A 634 3.28 13.51 -23.10
C LEU A 634 3.36 13.39 -24.64
N LYS A 635 2.45 12.61 -25.26
CA LYS A 635 2.39 12.49 -26.73
C LYS A 635 2.15 13.82 -27.41
N ALA A 636 1.19 14.61 -26.91
CA ALA A 636 0.90 15.93 -27.44
C ALA A 636 2.06 16.91 -27.29
N LYS A 637 2.90 16.75 -26.24
CA LYS A 637 4.00 17.65 -25.96
C LYS A 637 5.31 17.28 -26.65
N PHE A 638 5.60 15.98 -26.77
CA PHE A 638 6.90 15.47 -27.22
C PHE A 638 6.83 14.59 -28.48
N GLY A 639 5.63 14.31 -29.01
CA GLY A 639 5.44 13.40 -30.14
C GLY A 639 5.04 11.98 -29.71
N GLU A 640 4.44 11.22 -30.63
CA GLU A 640 4.05 9.83 -30.38
C GLU A 640 5.24 8.87 -30.36
N ASP A 641 6.34 9.22 -31.03
CA ASP A 641 7.57 8.46 -31.15
C ASP A 641 8.64 8.86 -30.12
N ALA A 642 8.26 9.66 -29.11
CA ALA A 642 9.16 10.08 -28.04
C ALA A 642 9.71 8.86 -27.27
N VAL A 643 11.02 8.88 -27.02
CA VAL A 643 11.75 7.87 -26.26
C VAL A 643 11.93 8.37 -24.83
N LEU A 644 11.31 7.69 -23.86
CA LEU A 644 11.32 8.13 -22.46
C LEU A 644 12.49 7.50 -21.71
N VAL A 645 13.38 8.34 -21.18
CA VAL A 645 14.58 7.90 -20.47
C VAL A 645 14.43 8.22 -18.99
N LEU A 646 14.51 7.20 -18.14
CA LEU A 646 14.33 7.32 -16.69
C LEU A 646 15.50 6.76 -15.90
N GLY A 647 15.78 7.36 -14.75
CA GLY A 647 16.67 6.76 -13.76
C GLY A 647 16.24 5.37 -13.28
N ASN A 648 17.20 4.47 -13.12
CA ASN A 648 16.97 3.18 -12.46
C ASN A 648 16.78 3.31 -10.94
N TRP A 649 17.16 4.45 -10.35
CA TRP A 649 17.11 4.68 -8.91
C TRP A 649 15.68 4.87 -8.41
N SER A 650 15.42 4.35 -7.21
CA SER A 650 14.14 4.55 -6.52
C SER A 650 14.38 4.85 -5.06
N ALA A 651 13.88 5.98 -4.57
CA ALA A 651 13.96 6.32 -3.15
C ALA A 651 13.06 5.39 -2.31
N SER A 652 13.51 5.03 -1.12
CA SER A 652 12.64 4.44 -0.09
C SER A 652 11.51 5.42 0.27
N HIS A 653 10.30 4.91 0.54
CA HIS A 653 9.16 5.71 1.01
C HIS A 653 9.54 6.57 2.23
N VAL A 654 9.67 7.88 2.03
CA VAL A 654 9.84 8.84 3.14
C VAL A 654 8.45 9.30 3.60
N LYS A 655 8.24 9.38 4.92
CA LYS A 655 6.97 9.85 5.51
C LYS A 655 6.59 11.20 4.88
N PHE A 656 5.32 11.34 4.47
CA PHE A 656 4.75 12.50 3.77
C PHE A 656 5.10 12.70 2.28
N HIS A 657 5.93 11.81 1.71
CA HIS A 657 6.27 11.82 0.28
C HIS A 657 5.56 10.71 -0.49
N GLU A 658 5.18 10.98 -1.74
CA GLU A 658 4.73 9.90 -2.63
C GLU A 658 5.93 8.98 -2.94
N PRO A 659 5.69 7.66 -3.09
CA PRO A 659 6.72 6.76 -3.59
C PRO A 659 7.20 7.25 -4.95
N THR A 660 8.51 7.28 -5.18
CA THR A 660 9.09 7.46 -6.51
C THR A 660 8.48 6.38 -7.41
N LYS A 661 7.70 6.80 -8.41
CA LYS A 661 6.95 5.88 -9.27
C LYS A 661 7.92 5.18 -10.22
N GLY A 662 8.54 4.10 -9.76
CA GLY A 662 9.44 3.29 -10.58
C GLY A 662 8.68 2.34 -11.49
N LYS A 663 8.62 1.06 -11.09
CA LYS A 663 8.14 -0.04 -11.95
C LYS A 663 6.73 0.13 -12.53
N GLY A 664 5.76 0.56 -11.71
CA GLY A 664 4.36 0.65 -12.12
C GLY A 664 4.11 1.72 -13.19
N MET A 665 4.79 2.86 -13.11
CA MET A 665 4.66 3.90 -14.11
C MET A 665 5.37 3.52 -15.41
N ARG A 666 6.59 2.98 -15.33
CA ARG A 666 7.32 2.54 -16.53
C ARG A 666 6.53 1.52 -17.35
N LYS A 667 5.87 0.56 -16.67
CA LYS A 667 4.93 -0.37 -17.33
C LYS A 667 3.75 0.35 -17.98
N MET A 668 3.16 1.32 -17.29
CA MET A 668 2.03 2.09 -17.81
C MET A 668 2.42 2.87 -19.07
N LEU A 669 3.55 3.57 -19.07
CA LEU A 669 4.03 4.33 -20.23
C LEU A 669 4.33 3.42 -21.43
N ARG A 670 4.99 2.27 -21.18
CA ARG A 670 5.22 1.24 -22.21
C ARG A 670 3.91 0.70 -22.80
N HIS A 671 2.90 0.46 -21.95
CA HIS A 671 1.57 0.02 -22.40
C HIS A 671 0.86 1.07 -23.27
N GLU A 672 1.11 2.36 -23.03
CA GLU A 672 0.59 3.45 -23.85
C GLU A 672 1.39 3.67 -25.15
N GLY A 673 2.41 2.85 -25.43
CA GLY A 673 3.15 2.82 -26.68
C GLY A 673 4.51 3.53 -26.67
N PHE A 674 4.95 4.07 -25.53
CA PHE A 674 6.27 4.68 -25.43
C PHE A 674 7.39 3.64 -25.40
N GLU A 675 8.51 3.92 -26.07
CA GLU A 675 9.77 3.27 -25.76
C GLU A 675 10.30 3.83 -24.43
N VAL A 676 10.66 2.93 -23.51
CA VAL A 676 11.09 3.30 -22.15
C VAL A 676 12.45 2.68 -21.86
N LEU A 677 13.45 3.54 -21.73
CA LEU A 677 14.84 3.19 -21.43
C LEU A 677 15.21 3.60 -20.01
N LEU A 678 16.16 2.87 -19.43
CA LEU A 678 16.75 3.20 -18.13
C LEU A 678 18.17 3.75 -18.28
N ILE A 679 18.56 4.64 -17.39
CA ILE A 679 19.96 5.01 -17.17
C ILE A 679 20.38 4.49 -15.79
N ASP A 680 21.62 3.99 -15.68
CA ASP A 680 22.18 3.68 -14.38
C ASP A 680 22.61 4.94 -13.64
N GLU A 681 21.90 5.29 -12.55
CA GLU A 681 22.24 6.46 -11.72
C GLU A 681 23.24 6.15 -10.62
N PHE A 682 23.76 4.92 -10.54
CA PHE A 682 24.69 4.56 -9.48
C PHE A 682 25.96 5.43 -9.57
N ASN A 683 26.26 6.14 -8.47
CA ASN A 683 27.37 7.09 -8.32
C ASN A 683 27.39 8.33 -9.23
N THR A 684 26.39 8.54 -10.10
CA THR A 684 26.32 9.75 -10.96
C THR A 684 26.23 11.07 -10.17
N SER A 685 25.86 10.98 -8.88
CA SER A 685 25.80 12.10 -7.94
C SER A 685 27.04 12.29 -7.07
N SER A 686 28.06 11.46 -7.28
CA SER A 686 29.28 11.44 -6.46
C SER A 686 30.54 11.42 -7.31
N ILE A 687 30.48 10.84 -8.51
CA ILE A 687 31.62 10.51 -9.35
C ILE A 687 31.40 11.00 -10.79
N CYS A 688 32.43 11.58 -11.40
CA CYS A 688 32.44 11.97 -12.81
C CYS A 688 32.40 10.71 -13.71
N PRO A 689 31.47 10.59 -14.66
CA PRO A 689 31.37 9.40 -15.52
C PRO A 689 32.53 9.25 -16.51
N GLU A 690 33.26 10.32 -16.84
CA GLU A 690 34.42 10.25 -17.75
C GLU A 690 35.70 9.83 -17.02
N CYS A 691 35.97 10.40 -15.85
CA CYS A 691 37.26 10.24 -15.17
C CYS A 691 37.19 9.55 -13.80
N ASN A 692 36.01 9.06 -13.41
CA ASN A 692 35.75 8.36 -12.14
C ASN A 692 36.22 9.10 -10.88
N SER A 693 36.32 10.42 -10.93
CA SER A 693 36.77 11.26 -9.81
C SER A 693 35.60 11.89 -9.05
N ASP A 694 35.83 12.23 -7.77
CA ASP A 694 34.80 12.79 -6.89
C ASP A 694 34.31 14.18 -7.35
N LEU A 695 32.99 14.36 -7.32
CA LEU A 695 32.30 15.58 -7.71
C LEU A 695 32.07 16.51 -6.50
N LYS A 696 32.30 17.82 -6.68
CA LYS A 696 32.14 18.83 -5.62
C LYS A 696 30.95 19.75 -5.89
N LYS A 697 30.21 20.10 -4.83
CA LYS A 697 29.18 21.16 -4.89
C LYS A 697 29.87 22.51 -4.98
N PHE A 698 29.36 23.41 -5.83
CA PHE A 698 30.03 24.70 -6.06
C PHE A 698 29.11 25.91 -6.08
N LYS A 699 27.81 25.74 -6.35
CA LYS A 699 26.88 26.86 -6.47
C LYS A 699 26.16 27.09 -5.15
N THR A 700 26.17 28.33 -4.68
CA THR A 700 25.32 28.80 -3.60
C THR A 700 24.14 29.58 -4.20
N ILE A 701 22.95 29.38 -3.65
CA ILE A 701 21.72 30.07 -4.08
C ILE A 701 21.03 30.69 -2.87
N GLU A 702 20.24 31.73 -3.10
CA GLU A 702 19.34 32.24 -2.06
C GLU A 702 18.41 31.11 -1.58
N ASN A 703 18.14 31.06 -0.29
CA ASN A 703 17.38 29.97 0.30
C ASN A 703 15.98 29.88 -0.34
N PRO A 704 15.64 28.75 -1.00
CA PRO A 704 14.37 28.60 -1.71
C PRO A 704 13.17 28.49 -0.76
N ARG A 705 13.40 28.51 0.56
CA ARG A 705 12.36 28.51 1.60
C ARG A 705 12.34 29.89 2.27
N PRO A 706 11.45 30.81 1.87
CA PRO A 706 11.46 32.20 2.35
C PRO A 706 11.49 32.34 3.87
N TYR A 707 10.71 31.52 4.58
CA TYR A 707 10.63 31.51 6.04
C TYR A 707 11.93 31.07 6.77
N ARG A 708 12.93 30.52 6.05
CA ARG A 708 14.24 30.17 6.60
C ARG A 708 15.33 31.21 6.29
N ARG A 709 15.05 32.20 5.45
CA ARG A 709 16.02 33.23 5.04
C ARG A 709 16.52 34.07 6.21
N SER A 710 15.69 34.28 7.23
CA SER A 710 16.09 34.98 8.47
C SER A 710 17.18 34.26 9.28
N LYS A 711 17.35 32.93 9.08
CA LYS A 711 18.39 32.13 9.75
C LYS A 711 19.50 31.67 8.81
N MET A 712 19.17 31.44 7.54
CA MET A 712 20.07 31.04 6.47
C MET A 712 19.63 31.72 5.18
N LEU A 713 20.25 32.86 4.86
CA LEU A 713 19.95 33.63 3.67
C LEU A 713 20.27 32.84 2.40
N GLU A 714 21.39 32.13 2.41
CA GLU A 714 21.90 31.36 1.29
C GLU A 714 22.12 29.90 1.67
N VAL A 715 21.98 29.01 0.68
CA VAL A 715 22.21 27.57 0.83
C VAL A 715 22.97 27.04 -0.39
N THR A 716 23.86 26.09 -0.15
CA THR A 716 24.54 25.38 -1.25
C THR A 716 23.52 24.58 -2.06
N CYS A 717 23.48 24.82 -3.38
CA CYS A 717 22.66 24.05 -4.30
C CYS A 717 23.22 22.63 -4.41
N HIS A 718 22.55 21.67 -3.78
CA HIS A 718 23.03 20.29 -3.73
C HIS A 718 22.92 19.54 -5.07
N GLY A 719 22.13 20.04 -6.02
CA GLY A 719 21.96 19.43 -7.33
C GLY A 719 22.91 19.95 -8.41
N LEU A 720 23.92 20.76 -8.05
CA LEU A 720 24.91 21.27 -8.98
C LEU A 720 26.30 20.87 -8.52
N LEU A 721 26.94 19.98 -9.28
CA LEU A 721 28.28 19.50 -9.03
C LEU A 721 29.22 19.91 -10.17
N LYS A 722 30.50 20.05 -9.86
CA LYS A 722 31.58 20.23 -10.83
C LYS A 722 32.76 19.34 -10.48
N TYR A 723 33.50 18.95 -11.49
CA TYR A 723 34.86 18.48 -11.34
C TYR A 723 35.83 19.58 -11.79
N GLU A 724 37.00 19.71 -11.14
CA GLU A 724 37.93 20.83 -11.38
C GLU A 724 38.67 20.76 -12.72
N TYR A 725 38.78 19.57 -13.33
CA TYR A 725 39.64 19.35 -14.51
C TYR A 725 38.91 18.86 -15.78
N CYS A 726 37.66 18.42 -15.67
CA CYS A 726 36.77 18.25 -16.82
C CYS A 726 35.89 19.50 -16.89
N ILE A 727 35.88 20.22 -18.01
CA ILE A 727 35.08 21.46 -18.22
C ILE A 727 33.56 21.19 -18.18
N GLN A 728 33.12 19.96 -17.96
CA GLN A 728 31.72 19.58 -17.85
C GLN A 728 31.15 19.90 -16.46
N ILE A 729 30.21 20.84 -16.40
CA ILE A 729 29.37 21.09 -15.23
C ILE A 729 28.35 19.95 -15.12
N LEU A 730 28.40 19.20 -14.02
CA LEU A 730 27.54 18.06 -13.74
C LEU A 730 26.37 18.50 -12.81
N VAL A 731 25.22 18.86 -13.38
CA VAL A 731 23.97 19.13 -12.65
C VAL A 731 23.26 17.86 -12.15
N VAL A 732 23.55 17.38 -10.94
CA VAL A 732 22.83 16.27 -10.29
C VAL A 732 21.36 16.62 -10.00
N GLY A 733 20.54 16.28 -10.99
CA GLY A 733 19.09 16.26 -10.97
C GLY A 733 18.64 15.86 -12.37
N ILE A 734 18.87 14.59 -12.73
CA ILE A 734 18.66 13.98 -14.07
C ILE A 734 19.05 14.95 -15.21
N PHE A 735 20.28 15.44 -15.06
CA PHE A 735 21.12 16.30 -15.88
C PHE A 735 20.53 16.85 -17.18
N HIS A 736 20.44 18.18 -17.25
CA HIS A 736 20.71 18.92 -18.48
C HIS A 736 22.20 18.71 -18.83
N LEU A 737 22.49 17.75 -19.69
CA LEU A 737 23.74 17.62 -20.43
C LEU A 737 23.38 16.92 -21.75
N THR A 738 23.02 17.72 -22.75
CA THR A 738 23.75 17.59 -23.99
C THR A 738 25.21 17.77 -23.59
N LEU A 739 25.97 16.67 -23.57
CA LEU A 739 27.37 16.78 -23.93
C LEU A 739 27.39 17.66 -25.17
N ILE A 740 28.09 18.78 -25.09
CA ILE A 740 29.09 19.13 -26.09
C ILE A 740 28.82 18.40 -27.41
N CYS A 741 27.90 18.95 -28.19
CA CYS A 741 27.87 18.71 -29.62
C CYS A 741 28.00 20.10 -30.25
N LEU A 742 29.26 20.53 -30.28
CA LEU A 742 29.84 21.72 -30.89
C LEU A 742 29.68 23.04 -30.14
#